data_AF-A0A1D6GQI7-F1
#
_entry.id   AF-A0A1D6GQI7-F1
#
_cell.length_a   1.000
_cell.length_b   1.000
_cell.length_c   1.000
_cell.angle_alpha   90.00
_cell.angle_beta   90.00
_cell.angle_gamma   90.00
#
_symmetry.space_group_name_H-M   'P 1'
#
loop_
_entity.id
_entity.type
_entity.pdbx_description
1 polymer ?
#
loop_
_entity_poly.entity_id
_entity_poly.type
_entity_poly.pdbx_seq_one_letter_code
_entity_poly.pdbx_strand_id
1 'polypeptide(L)'
;MATLVRHDSRQYSWWWVSHISPKNSKWLQENLSDMDTKVKAMIKLINEDADSFARRAEMYYKKRPELMKFVEEFYRAYRALAERYDQATGALRQAHRTISEAFPNQMPSMSDESPSSFSQEMEPHTPDMSTFTRAAFDSDDLQKDGVGMSPQRFTSKRNGTHPEETSALSSRKGLKLFNDLSSSSENAPRAGFDGKVRKGLTFESPEVKGKDGISNEMANLQQEVARLLSESQNLKQQMLSESERANKAENEMQMLKATVLQLSADKDTSLTQYNHSSERISTLESELLKAQADLKKLTDEMAADVQKLINAETLNIAILSEAEGLDQKMKMQQQELEQKLKELESFRSSFQEEHEKRMQAESALLSQGKELAQSHEEVQRLTIEIKMANEKLNELKQTKEDLHDTVCELKRDVERLTEQNQSSEVLIRELGDEINTLKDSKNELQSEIKSLKSTISQLNTEKNAAALQHQQSVEQVSVIESQLSKLQSELDETEQKVQLLTQDLEKKKEEAENIHFKLQDECHRRMQIEATLLMTEGLHSQLQEEMKTLTQDFDGSTKKLSELENNKLDLESTLKELNNTILGLNSEKDAALLQQQQSLDKVSDLELELSKMQLEMEKSEQKILLLEQEIARKTESVDSLEISFKDECEKRLQAQTSLVSLEKMYCQSQEDVRRLQIEIEKQNDKLNELENLSSELNNTILLVNTEKDATLHENQQSLARILDLESELMVLKTELENVERKVHMIEQELIYKKEEADNLQISLQDETQKRVDGETSLLMMKNLHSESQNEVRGLALELEKLNGNLRQVENSKVDLENIVTKHTEEIHILREQNLSTELMIKDLHLELDVLKDLNVKLQAEMDLHK
;
A
#
# COMPACT_ATOMS: atom_id res chain seq x y z
N MET A 1 17.79 -49.78 -34.65
CA MET A 1 17.16 -48.50 -34.21
C MET A 1 16.84 -48.65 -32.73
N ALA A 2 17.18 -47.67 -31.89
CA ALA A 2 16.96 -47.74 -30.45
C ALA A 2 15.70 -46.95 -30.04
N THR A 3 14.92 -47.50 -29.11
CA THR A 3 13.68 -46.89 -28.60
C THR A 3 14.00 -45.88 -27.49
N LEU A 4 13.85 -44.59 -27.78
CA LEU A 4 14.07 -43.52 -26.80
C LEU A 4 12.86 -43.35 -25.87
N VAL A 5 12.90 -43.95 -24.69
CA VAL A 5 11.90 -43.72 -23.64
C VAL A 5 12.14 -42.33 -23.02
N ARG A 6 11.22 -41.39 -23.24
CA ARG A 6 11.17 -40.14 -22.47
C ARG A 6 10.73 -40.45 -21.04
N HIS A 7 11.63 -40.32 -20.08
CA HIS A 7 11.27 -40.32 -18.66
C HIS A 7 10.65 -38.99 -18.24
N ASP A 8 9.69 -39.06 -17.33
CA ASP A 8 8.73 -37.99 -17.08
C ASP A 8 9.15 -37.11 -15.88
N SER A 9 9.37 -35.82 -16.13
CA SER A 9 9.75 -34.85 -15.09
C SER A 9 8.65 -34.64 -14.03
N ARG A 10 7.44 -35.13 -14.27
CA ARG A 10 6.30 -35.08 -13.35
C ARG A 10 6.51 -35.90 -12.06
N GLN A 11 7.38 -36.90 -12.05
CA GLN A 11 7.58 -37.75 -10.87
C GLN A 11 8.18 -36.99 -9.67
N TYR A 12 9.14 -36.09 -9.90
CA TYR A 12 9.70 -35.25 -8.84
C TYR A 12 8.68 -34.25 -8.28
N SER A 13 7.81 -33.70 -9.13
CA SER A 13 6.75 -32.77 -8.72
C SER A 13 5.77 -33.40 -7.72
N TRP A 14 5.40 -34.67 -7.92
CA TRP A 14 4.49 -35.40 -7.03
C TRP A 14 4.98 -35.47 -5.58
N TRP A 15 6.29 -35.63 -5.36
CA TRP A 15 6.82 -35.76 -3.99
C TRP A 15 6.83 -34.41 -3.26
N TRP A 16 7.24 -33.34 -3.94
CA TRP A 16 7.18 -31.96 -3.41
C TRP A 16 5.75 -31.52 -3.07
N VAL A 17 4.82 -31.71 -4.00
CA VAL A 17 3.41 -31.29 -3.85
C VAL A 17 2.71 -32.04 -2.71
N SER A 18 3.06 -33.31 -2.48
CA SER A 18 2.37 -34.16 -1.51
C SER A 18 2.67 -33.83 -0.04
N HIS A 19 3.87 -33.35 0.29
CA HIS A 19 4.33 -33.25 1.69
C HIS A 19 4.41 -31.82 2.26
N ILE A 20 4.57 -30.80 1.43
CA ILE A 20 4.77 -29.40 1.90
C ILE A 20 3.56 -28.50 1.60
N SER A 21 2.62 -28.94 0.76
CA SER A 21 1.39 -28.20 0.46
C SER A 21 0.50 -28.00 1.71
N PRO A 22 0.02 -26.77 2.00
CA PRO A 22 -0.95 -26.50 3.07
C PRO A 22 -2.26 -27.29 2.97
N LYS A 23 -2.57 -27.87 1.80
CA LYS A 23 -3.77 -28.70 1.58
C LYS A 23 -3.62 -30.16 1.99
N ASN A 24 -2.40 -30.64 2.27
CA ASN A 24 -2.11 -32.03 2.66
C ASN A 24 -1.52 -32.20 4.07
N SER A 25 -0.78 -31.20 4.57
CA SER A 25 -0.12 -31.30 5.88
C SER A 25 -1.06 -30.85 7.01
N LYS A 26 -1.71 -31.80 7.68
CA LYS A 26 -2.57 -31.54 8.86
C LYS A 26 -1.87 -30.70 9.93
N TRP A 27 -0.61 -31.03 10.25
CA TRP A 27 0.18 -30.29 11.22
C TRP A 27 0.38 -28.82 10.81
N LEU A 28 0.68 -28.55 9.53
CA LEU A 28 0.81 -27.17 9.04
C LEU A 28 -0.53 -26.42 9.11
N GLN A 29 -1.63 -27.09 8.75
CA GLN A 29 -2.99 -26.54 8.87
C GLN A 29 -3.37 -26.23 10.33
N GLU A 30 -3.04 -27.11 11.28
CA GLU A 30 -3.26 -26.94 12.71
C GLU A 30 -2.44 -25.77 13.28
N ASN A 31 -1.17 -25.61 12.87
CA ASN A 31 -0.30 -24.52 13.35
C ASN A 31 -0.71 -23.16 12.75
N LEU A 32 -1.11 -23.12 11.47
CA LEU A 32 -1.67 -21.91 10.86
C LEU A 32 -3.00 -21.50 11.52
N SER A 33 -3.84 -22.48 11.91
CA SER A 33 -5.08 -22.23 12.65
C SER A 33 -4.83 -21.70 14.07
N ASP A 34 -3.87 -22.28 14.81
CA ASP A 34 -3.46 -21.79 16.13
C ASP A 34 -2.92 -20.35 16.05
N MET A 35 -2.05 -20.06 15.06
CA MET A 35 -1.56 -18.70 14.81
C MET A 35 -2.68 -17.72 14.46
N ASP A 36 -3.61 -18.09 13.57
CA ASP A 36 -4.76 -17.26 13.20
C ASP A 36 -5.67 -16.96 14.40
N THR A 37 -5.94 -17.94 15.28
CA THR A 37 -6.73 -17.69 16.50
C THR A 37 -6.02 -16.76 17.48
N LYS A 38 -4.69 -16.86 17.63
CA LYS A 38 -3.88 -15.96 18.46
C LYS A 38 -3.85 -14.53 17.91
N VAL A 39 -3.65 -14.37 16.59
CA VAL A 39 -3.72 -13.06 15.93
C VAL A 39 -5.11 -12.44 16.08
N LYS A 40 -6.19 -13.22 15.93
CA LYS A 40 -7.56 -12.75 16.17
C LYS A 40 -7.83 -12.36 17.63
N ALA A 41 -7.21 -13.02 18.61
CA ALA A 41 -7.26 -12.62 20.01
C ALA A 41 -6.51 -11.29 20.25
N MET A 42 -5.32 -11.12 19.66
CA MET A 42 -4.54 -9.87 19.72
C MET A 42 -5.29 -8.69 19.09
N ILE A 43 -5.91 -8.89 17.93
CA ILE A 43 -6.71 -7.86 17.26
C ILE A 43 -7.92 -7.45 18.13
N LYS A 44 -8.60 -8.40 18.78
CA LYS A 44 -9.68 -8.09 19.73
C LYS A 44 -9.20 -7.26 20.93
N LEU A 45 -8.03 -7.56 21.49
CA LEU A 45 -7.43 -6.77 22.58
C LEU A 45 -7.06 -5.33 22.18
N ILE A 46 -6.99 -5.02 20.89
CA ILE A 46 -6.72 -3.68 20.33
C ILE A 46 -8.03 -2.97 19.94
N ASN A 47 -9.04 -3.72 19.50
CA ASN A 47 -10.29 -3.22 18.93
C ASN A 47 -11.51 -3.29 19.88
N GLU A 48 -11.34 -3.55 21.18
CA GLU A 48 -12.46 -3.53 22.16
C GLU A 48 -13.15 -2.15 22.19
N ASP A 49 -14.47 -2.12 22.00
CA ASP A 49 -15.25 -0.90 21.80
C ASP A 49 -15.14 0.08 23.00
N ALA A 50 -14.53 1.23 22.73
CA ALA A 50 -14.31 2.28 23.70
C ALA A 50 -14.87 3.62 23.18
N ASP A 51 -16.07 3.97 23.65
CA ASP A 51 -16.83 5.19 23.31
C ASP A 51 -16.12 6.53 23.63
N SER A 52 -14.93 6.50 24.23
CA SER A 52 -14.13 7.70 24.45
C SER A 52 -12.63 7.44 24.42
N PHE A 53 -11.87 8.45 23.98
CA PHE A 53 -10.41 8.42 23.91
C PHE A 53 -9.77 8.11 25.28
N ALA A 54 -10.32 8.65 26.36
CA ALA A 54 -9.85 8.39 27.72
C ALA A 54 -9.98 6.91 28.11
N ARG A 55 -11.12 6.28 27.82
CA ARG A 55 -11.30 4.83 28.05
C ARG A 55 -10.39 3.99 27.15
N ARG A 56 -10.18 4.41 25.90
CA ARG A 56 -9.26 3.73 24.96
C ARG A 56 -7.82 3.74 25.48
N ALA A 57 -7.35 4.87 26.01
CA ALA A 57 -6.03 4.98 26.64
C ALA A 57 -5.92 4.14 27.92
N GLU A 58 -6.92 4.20 28.81
CA GLU A 58 -6.93 3.41 30.06
C GLU A 58 -6.94 1.89 29.78
N MET A 59 -7.76 1.44 28.84
CA MET A 59 -7.79 0.05 28.37
C MET A 59 -6.46 -0.36 27.73
N TYR A 60 -5.87 0.48 26.86
CA TYR A 60 -4.58 0.20 26.24
C TYR A 60 -3.49 -0.10 27.29
N TYR A 61 -3.34 0.74 28.32
CA TYR A 61 -2.33 0.50 29.35
C TYR A 61 -2.62 -0.74 30.21
N LYS A 62 -3.90 -1.08 30.45
CA LYS A 62 -4.29 -2.33 31.16
C LYS A 62 -4.09 -3.58 30.31
N LYS A 63 -4.33 -3.50 28.99
CA LYS A 63 -4.22 -4.62 28.04
C LYS A 63 -2.81 -4.82 27.48
N ARG A 64 -1.94 -3.82 27.52
CA ARG A 64 -0.53 -3.88 27.09
C ARG A 64 0.25 -5.11 27.59
N PRO A 65 0.19 -5.54 28.87
CA PRO A 65 0.88 -6.76 29.32
C PRO A 65 0.27 -8.05 28.77
N GLU A 66 -1.06 -8.12 28.59
CA GLU A 66 -1.73 -9.27 27.96
C GLU A 66 -1.32 -9.38 26.48
N LEU A 67 -1.34 -8.25 25.76
CA LEU A 67 -0.95 -8.16 24.36
C LEU A 67 0.54 -8.53 24.17
N MET A 68 1.44 -8.04 25.02
CA MET A 68 2.87 -8.38 24.96
C MET A 68 3.09 -9.88 25.13
N LYS A 69 2.39 -10.52 26.08
CA LYS A 69 2.45 -11.98 26.28
C LYS A 69 2.00 -12.74 25.02
N PHE A 70 0.91 -12.30 24.36
CA PHE A 70 0.49 -12.92 23.09
C PHE A 70 1.51 -12.72 21.96
N VAL A 71 2.17 -11.55 21.87
CA VAL A 71 3.28 -11.33 20.90
C VAL A 71 4.44 -12.28 21.16
N GLU A 72 4.84 -12.48 22.42
CA GLU A 72 5.90 -13.44 22.77
C GLU A 72 5.51 -14.90 22.43
N GLU A 73 4.28 -15.32 22.76
CA GLU A 73 3.79 -16.66 22.45
C GLU A 73 3.67 -16.90 20.94
N PHE A 74 3.25 -15.88 20.18
CA PHE A 74 3.22 -15.91 18.72
C PHE A 74 4.63 -16.01 18.11
N TYR A 75 5.59 -15.20 18.58
CA TYR A 75 6.97 -15.26 18.12
C TYR A 75 7.62 -16.63 18.41
N ARG A 76 7.37 -17.21 19.59
CA ARG A 76 7.85 -18.56 19.94
C ARG A 76 7.23 -19.64 19.03
N ALA A 77 5.94 -19.53 18.72
CA ALA A 77 5.25 -20.44 17.80
C ALA A 77 5.79 -20.32 16.36
N TYR A 78 5.97 -19.10 15.85
CA TYR A 78 6.55 -18.83 14.54
C TYR A 78 7.97 -19.41 14.42
N ARG A 79 8.80 -19.20 15.44
CA ARG A 79 10.16 -19.73 15.49
C ARG A 79 10.17 -21.27 15.46
N ALA A 80 9.32 -21.92 16.25
CA ALA A 80 9.21 -23.39 16.27
C ALA A 80 8.66 -23.97 14.95
N LEU A 81 7.82 -23.21 14.22
CA LEU A 81 7.37 -23.56 12.87
C LEU A 81 8.53 -23.48 11.87
N ALA A 82 9.31 -22.39 11.88
CA ALA A 82 10.48 -22.21 11.01
C ALA A 82 11.56 -23.29 11.27
N GLU A 83 11.96 -23.50 12.53
CA GLU A 83 12.96 -24.50 12.92
C GLU A 83 12.56 -25.92 12.48
N ARG A 84 11.26 -26.24 12.44
CA ARG A 84 10.74 -27.53 11.92
C ARG A 84 10.66 -27.58 10.40
N TYR A 85 10.38 -26.46 9.73
CA TYR A 85 10.43 -26.37 8.27
C TYR A 85 11.86 -26.57 7.74
N ASP A 86 12.85 -26.00 8.41
CA ASP A 86 14.27 -26.19 8.10
C ASP A 86 14.72 -27.64 8.35
N GLN A 87 14.24 -28.29 9.42
CA GLN A 87 14.48 -29.71 9.66
C GLN A 87 13.87 -30.59 8.55
N ALA A 88 12.62 -30.33 8.14
CA ALA A 88 11.93 -31.11 7.11
C ALA A 88 12.58 -30.91 5.72
N THR A 89 12.89 -29.68 5.34
CA THR A 89 13.55 -29.38 4.06
C THR A 89 15.02 -29.78 4.04
N GLY A 90 15.72 -29.71 5.18
CA GLY A 90 17.07 -30.24 5.37
C GLY A 90 17.12 -31.77 5.18
N ALA A 91 16.20 -32.50 5.82
CA ALA A 91 16.07 -33.95 5.62
C ALA A 91 15.73 -34.31 4.17
N LEU A 92 14.88 -33.53 3.49
CA LEU A 92 14.55 -33.72 2.08
C LEU A 92 15.76 -33.46 1.16
N ARG A 93 16.54 -32.40 1.41
CA ARG A 93 17.82 -32.12 0.70
C ARG A 93 18.81 -33.26 0.90
N GLN A 94 18.92 -33.80 2.11
CA GLN A 94 19.80 -34.93 2.41
C GLN A 94 19.33 -36.22 1.71
N ALA A 95 18.02 -36.51 1.71
CA ALA A 95 17.46 -37.64 0.97
C ALA A 95 17.68 -37.51 -0.55
N HIS A 96 17.50 -36.31 -1.13
CA HIS A 96 17.84 -36.07 -2.54
C HIS A 96 19.33 -36.29 -2.82
N ARG A 97 20.24 -35.83 -1.95
CA ARG A 97 21.69 -36.07 -2.09
C ARG A 97 21.99 -37.58 -2.11
N THR A 98 21.46 -38.34 -1.16
CA THR A 98 21.64 -39.81 -1.11
C THR A 98 21.00 -40.55 -2.30
N ILE A 99 19.89 -40.06 -2.85
CA ILE A 99 19.27 -40.63 -4.07
C ILE A 99 20.14 -40.35 -5.30
N SER A 100 20.70 -39.15 -5.44
CA SER A 100 21.64 -38.81 -6.52
C SER A 100 22.96 -39.59 -6.42
N GLU A 101 23.46 -39.82 -5.20
CA GLU A 101 24.62 -40.68 -4.93
C GLU A 101 24.34 -42.15 -5.30
N ALA A 102 23.12 -42.65 -5.02
CA ALA A 102 22.72 -44.02 -5.32
C ALA A 102 22.44 -44.28 -6.81
N PHE A 103 21.99 -43.26 -7.58
CA PHE A 103 21.65 -43.40 -9.00
C PHE A 103 22.25 -42.29 -9.89
N PRO A 104 23.59 -42.18 -10.02
CA PRO A 104 24.26 -41.03 -10.67
C PRO A 104 23.88 -40.80 -12.15
N ASN A 105 23.43 -41.84 -12.85
CA ASN A 105 23.18 -41.82 -14.30
C ASN A 105 21.75 -41.40 -14.69
N GLN A 106 20.90 -40.96 -13.76
CA GLN A 106 19.49 -40.62 -14.03
C GLN A 106 19.06 -39.21 -13.57
N MET A 107 19.95 -38.43 -12.94
CA MET A 107 19.64 -37.10 -12.43
C MET A 107 20.77 -36.11 -12.76
N PRO A 108 20.49 -34.95 -13.39
CA PRO A 108 21.49 -33.89 -13.54
C PRO A 108 21.96 -33.39 -12.17
N SER A 109 23.28 -33.33 -11.98
CA SER A 109 23.86 -32.75 -10.77
C SER A 109 23.61 -31.24 -10.75
N MET A 110 22.71 -30.80 -9.86
CA MET A 110 22.60 -29.38 -9.51
C MET A 110 23.77 -29.01 -8.60
N SER A 111 24.46 -27.92 -8.92
CA SER A 111 25.76 -27.56 -8.34
C SER A 111 25.79 -27.50 -6.82
N ASP A 112 26.92 -27.91 -6.26
CA ASP A 112 27.18 -27.94 -4.81
C ASP A 112 27.51 -26.53 -4.27
N GLU A 113 26.48 -25.72 -4.00
CA GLU A 113 26.60 -24.56 -3.12
C GLU A 113 26.69 -25.01 -1.64
N SER A 114 27.84 -25.62 -1.31
CA SER A 114 28.21 -25.94 0.07
C SER A 114 28.63 -24.68 0.84
N PRO A 115 28.12 -24.44 2.07
CA PRO A 115 28.26 -23.15 2.74
C PRO A 115 29.56 -23.02 3.55
N SER A 116 30.45 -22.08 3.20
CA SER A 116 31.54 -21.65 4.09
C SER A 116 32.01 -20.20 3.85
N SER A 117 31.91 -19.36 4.90
CA SER A 117 32.25 -17.91 4.91
C SER A 117 31.39 -17.04 3.96
N PHE A 118 30.91 -15.85 4.32
CA PHE A 118 31.48 -14.84 5.22
C PHE A 118 30.44 -14.22 6.17
N SER A 119 30.90 -13.86 7.37
CA SER A 119 30.30 -12.77 8.15
C SER A 119 31.14 -11.51 7.94
N GLN A 120 30.63 -10.54 7.18
CA GLN A 120 31.12 -9.16 7.26
C GLN A 120 30.00 -8.18 6.83
N GLU A 121 30.08 -6.96 7.36
CA GLU A 121 29.16 -5.87 7.09
C GLU A 121 29.47 -5.17 5.75
N MET A 122 28.65 -4.15 5.43
CA MET A 122 28.79 -3.14 4.36
C MET A 122 28.18 -3.45 2.97
N GLU A 123 27.35 -2.47 2.56
CA GLU A 123 26.76 -2.10 1.26
C GLU A 123 26.90 -2.99 -0.01
N PRO A 124 25.77 -3.26 -0.70
CA PRO A 124 25.77 -3.65 -2.10
C PRO A 124 25.76 -2.42 -3.03
N HIS A 125 26.96 -1.95 -3.45
CA HIS A 125 27.06 -1.06 -4.61
C HIS A 125 26.65 -1.79 -5.91
N THR A 126 26.09 -1.04 -6.86
CA THR A 126 25.57 -1.53 -8.14
C THR A 126 26.67 -1.96 -9.11
N PRO A 127 26.58 -3.15 -9.73
CA PRO A 127 27.31 -3.46 -10.97
C PRO A 127 26.73 -2.67 -12.15
N ASP A 128 27.61 -2.05 -12.94
CA ASP A 128 27.26 -1.16 -14.06
C ASP A 128 26.83 -1.92 -15.34
N MET A 129 26.06 -1.26 -16.21
CA MET A 129 25.50 -1.82 -17.44
C MET A 129 26.42 -1.54 -18.64
N SER A 130 27.17 -2.54 -19.08
CA SER A 130 28.18 -2.38 -20.13
C SER A 130 27.59 -2.25 -21.54
N THR A 131 27.53 -1.01 -22.04
CA THR A 131 27.09 -0.68 -23.40
C THR A 131 28.03 -1.19 -24.50
N PHE A 132 27.42 -1.74 -25.56
CA PHE A 132 27.87 -1.76 -26.96
C PHE A 132 29.38 -1.64 -27.31
N THR A 133 29.89 -2.62 -28.06
CA THR A 133 30.87 -2.38 -29.14
C THR A 133 30.51 -3.26 -30.34
N ARG A 134 30.84 -2.83 -31.56
CA ARG A 134 30.29 -3.33 -32.85
C ARG A 134 31.41 -3.53 -33.89
N ALA A 135 31.18 -4.45 -34.84
CA ALA A 135 31.94 -4.66 -36.10
C ALA A 135 33.37 -5.24 -35.95
N ALA A 136 33.97 -5.92 -36.95
CA ALA A 136 33.53 -6.43 -38.27
C ALA A 136 34.55 -7.54 -38.73
N PHE A 137 34.39 -8.32 -39.81
CA PHE A 137 33.42 -8.33 -40.92
C PHE A 137 32.44 -9.53 -40.80
N ASP A 138 32.00 -10.37 -41.75
CA ASP A 138 32.28 -10.70 -43.18
C ASP A 138 31.00 -11.39 -43.75
N SER A 139 30.65 -11.41 -45.04
CA SER A 139 31.29 -10.96 -46.30
C SER A 139 30.32 -10.09 -47.17
N ASP A 140 30.81 -9.58 -48.31
CA ASP A 140 30.09 -8.81 -49.36
C ASP A 140 28.68 -9.36 -49.72
N ASP A 141 27.63 -8.58 -50.01
CA ASP A 141 27.44 -7.32 -50.79
C ASP A 141 27.25 -7.53 -52.32
N LEU A 142 26.69 -6.50 -52.99
CA LEU A 142 26.30 -6.33 -54.40
C LEU A 142 24.80 -6.33 -54.74
N GLN A 143 24.14 -5.26 -54.27
CA GLN A 143 23.54 -4.20 -55.12
C GLN A 143 22.32 -4.47 -56.04
N LYS A 144 21.78 -3.36 -56.56
CA LYS A 144 20.57 -3.21 -57.38
C LYS A 144 20.85 -3.25 -58.89
N ASP A 145 19.75 -3.35 -59.65
CA ASP A 145 19.60 -3.06 -61.09
C ASP A 145 20.35 -4.02 -62.04
N GLY A 146 19.88 -4.33 -63.26
CA GLY A 146 18.56 -4.03 -63.84
C GLY A 146 18.49 -4.36 -65.35
N VAL A 147 17.37 -4.97 -65.78
CA VAL A 147 16.88 -5.08 -67.18
C VAL A 147 17.67 -5.95 -68.18
N GLY A 148 17.01 -6.99 -68.69
CA GLY A 148 17.39 -7.72 -69.92
C GLY A 148 16.71 -9.10 -69.98
N MET A 149 15.90 -9.48 -70.98
CA MET A 149 15.56 -8.86 -72.26
C MET A 149 14.04 -8.72 -72.48
N SER A 150 13.66 -7.87 -73.44
CA SER A 150 12.31 -7.78 -74.03
C SER A 150 12.43 -7.80 -75.56
N PRO A 151 11.33 -8.02 -76.31
CA PRO A 151 10.95 -6.94 -77.23
C PRO A 151 9.43 -6.68 -77.33
N GLN A 152 8.92 -5.83 -76.42
CA GLN A 152 8.42 -4.50 -76.78
C GLN A 152 7.55 -4.29 -78.06
N ARG A 153 6.21 -4.35 -77.88
CA ARG A 153 5.16 -3.43 -78.43
C ARG A 153 4.95 -3.42 -79.98
N PHE A 154 3.88 -2.86 -80.57
CA PHE A 154 2.84 -1.88 -80.18
C PHE A 154 1.42 -2.37 -80.64
N THR A 155 0.27 -1.66 -80.64
CA THR A 155 -0.03 -0.21 -80.52
C THR A 155 -1.49 0.12 -80.10
N SER A 156 -1.67 1.20 -79.32
CA SER A 156 -2.76 2.21 -79.36
C SER A 156 -4.27 1.87 -79.28
N LYS A 157 -4.90 2.51 -78.25
CA LYS A 157 -6.19 3.26 -78.29
C LYS A 157 -7.52 2.44 -78.36
N ARG A 158 -8.65 2.86 -77.75
CA ARG A 158 -9.02 4.06 -76.94
C ARG A 158 -10.40 3.87 -76.26
N ASN A 159 -10.57 4.27 -74.99
CA ASN A 159 -11.81 4.51 -74.20
C ASN A 159 -12.88 3.36 -74.14
N GLY A 160 -13.65 3.14 -73.06
CA GLY A 160 -13.71 3.75 -71.73
C GLY A 160 -15.09 3.54 -71.06
N THR A 161 -15.19 3.80 -69.75
CA THR A 161 -16.42 3.84 -68.89
C THR A 161 -17.13 2.51 -68.53
N HIS A 162 -17.14 2.23 -67.22
CA HIS A 162 -18.15 1.49 -66.42
C HIS A 162 -19.43 2.36 -66.23
N PRO A 163 -20.54 1.93 -65.56
CA PRO A 163 -20.71 0.78 -64.64
C PRO A 163 -21.99 -0.10 -64.84
N GLU A 164 -22.21 -0.96 -63.84
CA GLU A 164 -23.45 -1.56 -63.26
C GLU A 164 -24.82 -0.90 -63.61
N GLU A 165 -26.00 -1.56 -63.56
CA GLU A 165 -26.38 -2.95 -63.19
C GLU A 165 -27.82 -3.35 -63.66
N THR A 166 -28.31 -4.53 -63.23
CA THR A 166 -29.73 -4.95 -62.99
C THR A 166 -30.55 -5.75 -64.04
N SER A 167 -31.15 -6.84 -63.52
CA SER A 167 -32.48 -7.42 -63.81
C SER A 167 -32.84 -8.17 -65.14
N ALA A 168 -32.83 -9.50 -65.04
CA ALA A 168 -33.99 -10.42 -65.14
C ALA A 168 -35.06 -10.36 -66.28
N LEU A 169 -35.35 -11.55 -66.82
CA LEU A 169 -36.65 -12.07 -67.33
C LEU A 169 -37.30 -11.51 -68.64
N SER A 170 -36.81 -12.04 -69.76
CA SER A 170 -37.61 -12.75 -70.81
C SER A 170 -39.07 -12.33 -71.11
N SER A 171 -39.30 -11.68 -72.27
CA SER A 171 -40.52 -11.93 -73.06
C SER A 171 -40.49 -11.55 -74.56
N ARG A 172 -40.39 -12.60 -75.40
CA ARG A 172 -41.31 -12.92 -76.52
C ARG A 172 -41.46 -11.98 -77.75
N LYS A 173 -41.45 -12.62 -78.94
CA LYS A 173 -41.84 -12.19 -80.32
C LYS A 173 -40.72 -11.52 -81.16
N GLY A 174 -40.37 -11.99 -82.37
CA GLY A 174 -40.59 -13.32 -82.98
C GLY A 174 -40.74 -13.33 -84.52
N LEU A 175 -40.45 -14.48 -85.13
CA LEU A 175 -40.89 -15.01 -86.44
C LEU A 175 -40.62 -16.54 -86.38
N LYS A 176 -41.49 -17.51 -86.73
CA LYS A 176 -42.33 -17.75 -87.93
C LYS A 176 -41.49 -18.00 -89.20
N LEU A 177 -41.54 -19.15 -89.90
CA LEU A 177 -42.20 -20.47 -89.70
C LEU A 177 -41.24 -21.57 -90.24
N PHE A 178 -41.48 -22.89 -90.29
CA PHE A 178 -42.63 -23.76 -89.98
C PHE A 178 -42.15 -25.22 -89.82
N ASN A 179 -42.68 -26.00 -88.87
CA ASN A 179 -42.85 -27.47 -89.00
C ASN A 179 -43.93 -27.97 -88.01
N ASP A 180 -44.73 -28.97 -88.41
CA ASP A 180 -45.07 -30.20 -87.64
C ASP A 180 -46.32 -30.90 -88.19
N LEU A 181 -46.39 -32.21 -87.96
CA LEU A 181 -47.47 -33.11 -88.40
C LEU A 181 -48.66 -33.06 -87.44
N SER A 182 -49.88 -33.26 -87.96
CA SER A 182 -50.70 -34.47 -87.68
C SER A 182 -52.20 -34.27 -87.93
N SER A 183 -52.80 -35.15 -88.74
CA SER A 183 -54.11 -35.79 -88.46
C SER A 183 -54.45 -36.80 -89.56
N SER A 184 -55.24 -37.81 -89.22
CA SER A 184 -55.75 -38.85 -90.13
C SER A 184 -57.28 -38.86 -90.09
N SER A 185 -57.92 -39.00 -91.25
CA SER A 185 -59.28 -39.56 -91.37
C SER A 185 -59.62 -39.91 -92.82
N GLU A 186 -60.57 -40.82 -93.00
CA GLU A 186 -60.95 -41.40 -94.29
C GLU A 186 -61.72 -40.44 -95.22
N ASN A 187 -61.64 -40.64 -96.54
CA ASN A 187 -62.75 -41.21 -97.36
C ASN A 187 -62.53 -41.06 -98.88
N ALA A 188 -63.15 -41.96 -99.66
CA ALA A 188 -63.39 -41.83 -101.11
C ALA A 188 -64.88 -41.45 -101.33
N PRO A 189 -65.33 -40.88 -102.49
CA PRO A 189 -65.33 -41.59 -103.78
C PRO A 189 -65.34 -40.77 -105.11
N ARG A 190 -65.18 -41.50 -106.23
CA ARG A 190 -65.78 -41.31 -107.59
C ARG A 190 -65.74 -39.94 -108.36
N ALA A 191 -65.02 -39.99 -109.50
CA ALA A 191 -65.49 -39.79 -110.89
C ALA A 191 -65.78 -38.38 -111.50
N GLY A 192 -65.36 -38.19 -112.78
CA GLY A 192 -66.18 -37.49 -113.81
C GLY A 192 -65.50 -36.54 -114.82
N PHE A 193 -65.40 -36.95 -116.11
CA PHE A 193 -65.42 -36.15 -117.37
C PHE A 193 -64.33 -35.06 -117.65
N ASP A 194 -64.05 -34.59 -118.88
CA ASP A 194 -64.11 -35.11 -120.29
C ASP A 194 -63.32 -34.12 -121.22
N GLY A 195 -62.91 -34.57 -122.42
CA GLY A 195 -62.48 -33.71 -123.55
C GLY A 195 -61.25 -34.25 -124.31
N LYS A 196 -61.32 -34.92 -125.48
CA LYS A 196 -61.75 -34.52 -126.86
C LYS A 196 -60.74 -33.65 -127.65
N VAL A 197 -60.43 -33.86 -128.95
CA VAL A 197 -60.75 -34.93 -129.95
C VAL A 197 -59.95 -34.73 -131.28
N ARG A 198 -60.20 -35.58 -132.32
CA ARG A 198 -59.80 -35.54 -133.78
C ARG A 198 -58.41 -36.09 -134.14
N LYS A 199 -58.17 -36.72 -135.32
CA LYS A 199 -58.99 -37.02 -136.54
C LYS A 199 -58.41 -38.31 -137.22
N GLY A 200 -59.19 -39.32 -137.65
CA GLY A 200 -59.75 -39.52 -139.02
C GLY A 200 -58.71 -40.10 -140.02
N LEU A 201 -58.71 -41.38 -140.43
CA LEU A 201 -59.64 -42.19 -141.28
C LEU A 201 -59.60 -41.92 -142.80
N THR A 202 -59.14 -42.91 -143.60
CA THR A 202 -59.69 -43.31 -144.92
C THR A 202 -59.25 -44.75 -145.31
N PHE A 203 -59.89 -45.36 -146.32
CA PHE A 203 -59.75 -46.76 -146.77
C PHE A 203 -60.15 -46.86 -148.27
N GLU A 204 -59.51 -47.68 -149.11
CA GLU A 204 -59.99 -47.92 -150.49
C GLU A 204 -59.52 -49.24 -151.14
N SER A 205 -60.41 -49.87 -151.92
CA SER A 205 -60.31 -51.14 -152.69
C SER A 205 -61.71 -51.44 -153.31
N PRO A 206 -61.95 -52.32 -154.31
CA PRO A 206 -61.13 -52.89 -155.41
C PRO A 206 -61.79 -52.63 -156.81
N GLU A 207 -61.41 -53.37 -157.88
CA GLU A 207 -62.22 -53.86 -159.07
C GLU A 207 -61.22 -54.25 -160.20
N VAL A 208 -61.31 -55.29 -161.07
CA VAL A 208 -62.31 -56.27 -161.58
C VAL A 208 -62.84 -55.97 -163.01
N LYS A 209 -62.77 -56.98 -163.90
CA LYS A 209 -63.07 -57.09 -165.37
C LYS A 209 -61.81 -57.04 -166.28
N GLY A 210 -61.69 -57.81 -167.37
CA GLY A 210 -62.49 -58.97 -167.80
C GLY A 210 -62.31 -59.36 -169.29
N LYS A 211 -61.97 -60.65 -169.52
CA LYS A 211 -61.99 -61.43 -170.80
C LYS A 211 -60.85 -61.29 -171.84
N ASP A 212 -60.66 -62.45 -172.49
CA ASP A 212 -60.04 -62.79 -173.79
C ASP A 212 -58.50 -62.70 -173.98
N GLY A 213 -57.90 -63.85 -174.34
CA GLY A 213 -56.50 -64.00 -174.78
C GLY A 213 -55.65 -65.00 -173.98
N ILE A 214 -55.61 -66.28 -174.39
CA ILE A 214 -54.85 -67.36 -173.72
C ILE A 214 -53.35 -67.27 -174.02
N SER A 215 -52.66 -66.25 -173.49
CA SER A 215 -51.20 -66.10 -173.64
C SER A 215 -50.47 -65.30 -172.56
N ASN A 216 -51.18 -64.69 -171.59
CA ASN A 216 -50.61 -63.64 -170.73
C ASN A 216 -50.18 -64.07 -169.32
N GLU A 217 -50.55 -65.29 -168.87
CA GLU A 217 -50.38 -65.70 -167.47
C GLU A 217 -48.92 -65.96 -167.04
N MET A 218 -48.04 -66.30 -167.99
CA MET A 218 -46.64 -66.61 -167.69
C MET A 218 -45.83 -65.38 -167.25
N ALA A 219 -46.17 -64.19 -167.76
CA ALA A 219 -45.49 -62.94 -167.40
C ALA A 219 -45.85 -62.46 -165.99
N ASN A 220 -47.13 -62.51 -165.63
CA ASN A 220 -47.61 -62.08 -164.31
C ASN A 220 -46.99 -62.90 -163.16
N LEU A 221 -46.84 -64.22 -163.34
CA LEU A 221 -46.21 -65.08 -162.33
C LEU A 221 -44.73 -64.75 -162.12
N GLN A 222 -44.00 -64.38 -163.17
CA GLN A 222 -42.61 -63.90 -163.03
C GLN A 222 -42.52 -62.56 -162.30
N GLN A 223 -43.45 -61.64 -162.58
CA GLN A 223 -43.51 -60.33 -161.91
C GLN A 223 -43.88 -60.45 -160.42
N GLU A 224 -44.80 -61.35 -160.06
CA GLU A 224 -45.19 -61.56 -158.66
C GLU A 224 -44.09 -62.25 -157.84
N VAL A 225 -43.35 -63.20 -158.42
CA VAL A 225 -42.16 -63.79 -157.76
C VAL A 225 -41.09 -62.72 -157.51
N ALA A 226 -40.87 -61.80 -158.44
CA ALA A 226 -39.96 -60.67 -158.23
C ALA A 226 -40.46 -59.71 -157.12
N ARG A 227 -41.78 -59.46 -157.05
CA ARG A 227 -42.40 -58.66 -155.98
C ARG A 227 -42.20 -59.29 -154.61
N LEU A 228 -42.48 -60.59 -154.47
CA LEU A 228 -42.33 -61.32 -153.22
C LEU A 228 -40.87 -61.50 -152.79
N LEU A 229 -39.93 -61.62 -153.72
CA LEU A 229 -38.49 -61.60 -153.42
C LEU A 229 -38.05 -60.23 -152.87
N SER A 230 -38.50 -59.14 -153.50
CA SER A 230 -38.26 -57.77 -153.01
C SER A 230 -38.85 -57.54 -151.62
N GLU A 231 -40.10 -57.97 -151.41
CA GLU A 231 -40.84 -57.84 -150.15
C GLU A 231 -40.19 -58.67 -149.02
N SER A 232 -39.77 -59.91 -149.31
CA SER A 232 -39.00 -60.76 -148.40
C SER A 232 -37.63 -60.18 -148.03
N GLN A 233 -36.92 -59.61 -149.01
CA GLN A 233 -35.62 -58.97 -148.79
C GLN A 233 -35.75 -57.69 -147.95
N ASN A 234 -36.82 -56.90 -148.17
CA ASN A 234 -37.13 -55.71 -147.38
C ASN A 234 -37.55 -56.08 -145.94
N LEU A 235 -38.43 -57.07 -145.75
CA LEU A 235 -38.80 -57.59 -144.43
C LEU A 235 -37.59 -58.12 -143.64
N LYS A 236 -36.65 -58.81 -144.31
CA LYS A 236 -35.40 -59.25 -143.69
C LYS A 236 -34.55 -58.06 -143.23
N GLN A 237 -34.51 -56.99 -144.01
CA GLN A 237 -33.76 -55.77 -143.68
C GLN A 237 -34.44 -54.96 -142.57
N GLN A 238 -35.77 -54.94 -142.52
CA GLN A 238 -36.54 -54.42 -141.39
C GLN A 238 -36.24 -55.23 -140.12
N MET A 239 -36.36 -56.56 -140.13
CA MET A 239 -36.05 -57.39 -138.96
C MET A 239 -34.63 -57.20 -138.44
N LEU A 240 -33.64 -57.00 -139.32
CA LEU A 240 -32.27 -56.66 -138.90
C LEU A 240 -32.23 -55.31 -138.19
N SER A 241 -32.87 -54.27 -138.75
CA SER A 241 -32.97 -52.96 -138.10
C SER A 241 -33.74 -52.97 -136.77
N GLU A 242 -34.68 -53.90 -136.60
CA GLU A 242 -35.45 -54.07 -135.35
C GLU A 242 -34.69 -54.92 -134.34
N SER A 243 -33.90 -55.91 -134.78
CA SER A 243 -32.95 -56.63 -133.93
C SER A 243 -31.84 -55.70 -133.43
N GLU A 244 -31.26 -54.86 -134.29
CA GLU A 244 -30.27 -53.85 -133.89
C GLU A 244 -30.86 -52.84 -132.88
N ARG A 245 -32.10 -52.38 -133.12
CA ARG A 245 -32.83 -51.49 -132.21
C ARG A 245 -33.15 -52.15 -130.87
N ALA A 246 -33.55 -53.43 -130.89
CA ALA A 246 -33.82 -54.23 -129.69
C ALA A 246 -32.54 -54.48 -128.90
N ASN A 247 -31.45 -54.90 -129.55
CA ASN A 247 -30.13 -55.08 -128.93
C ASN A 247 -29.61 -53.76 -128.32
N LYS A 248 -29.84 -52.61 -128.98
CA LYS A 248 -29.49 -51.30 -128.43
C LYS A 248 -30.34 -50.94 -127.21
N ALA A 249 -31.66 -51.14 -127.28
CA ALA A 249 -32.56 -50.90 -126.15
C ALA A 249 -32.31 -51.86 -124.97
N GLU A 250 -31.91 -53.10 -125.24
CA GLU A 250 -31.53 -54.07 -124.21
C GLU A 250 -30.19 -53.68 -123.57
N ASN A 251 -29.19 -53.27 -124.35
CA ASN A 251 -27.94 -52.73 -123.79
C ASN A 251 -28.19 -51.47 -122.96
N GLU A 252 -29.06 -50.55 -123.41
CA GLU A 252 -29.50 -49.38 -122.64
C GLU A 252 -30.24 -49.77 -121.35
N MET A 253 -31.10 -50.79 -121.40
CA MET A 253 -31.78 -51.35 -120.22
C MET A 253 -30.81 -52.03 -119.24
N GLN A 254 -29.83 -52.78 -119.73
CA GLN A 254 -28.79 -53.42 -118.91
C GLN A 254 -27.89 -52.37 -118.25
N MET A 255 -27.50 -51.32 -118.98
CA MET A 255 -26.79 -50.16 -118.43
C MET A 255 -27.61 -49.42 -117.37
N LEU A 256 -28.89 -49.14 -117.64
CA LEU A 256 -29.78 -48.53 -116.65
C LEU A 256 -29.90 -49.40 -115.39
N LYS A 257 -30.08 -50.72 -115.55
CA LYS A 257 -30.11 -51.68 -114.43
C LYS A 257 -28.80 -51.68 -113.63
N ALA A 258 -27.65 -51.58 -114.29
CA ALA A 258 -26.35 -51.43 -113.63
C ALA A 258 -26.24 -50.11 -112.86
N THR A 259 -26.69 -48.98 -113.44
CA THR A 259 -26.68 -47.69 -112.73
C THR A 259 -27.66 -47.64 -111.55
N VAL A 260 -28.81 -48.32 -111.62
CA VAL A 260 -29.74 -48.43 -110.49
C VAL A 260 -29.14 -49.27 -109.36
N LEU A 261 -28.44 -50.36 -109.69
CA LEU A 261 -27.70 -51.15 -108.70
C LEU A 261 -26.57 -50.34 -108.04
N GLN A 262 -25.78 -49.60 -108.83
CA GLN A 262 -24.75 -48.71 -108.31
C GLN A 262 -25.34 -47.63 -107.38
N LEU A 263 -26.38 -46.93 -107.83
CA LEU A 263 -27.06 -45.90 -107.01
C LEU A 263 -27.70 -46.48 -105.74
N SER A 264 -28.13 -47.75 -105.74
CA SER A 264 -28.58 -48.41 -104.51
C SER A 264 -27.44 -48.68 -103.52
N ALA A 265 -26.27 -49.13 -104.01
CA ALA A 265 -25.08 -49.30 -103.18
C ALA A 265 -24.51 -47.96 -102.69
N ASP A 266 -24.52 -46.92 -103.52
CA ASP A 266 -24.10 -45.56 -103.17
C ASP A 266 -25.04 -44.96 -102.10
N LYS A 267 -26.34 -45.23 -102.19
CA LYS A 267 -27.33 -44.84 -101.18
C LYS A 267 -27.09 -45.57 -99.86
N ASP A 268 -26.88 -46.88 -99.88
CA ASP A 268 -26.76 -47.68 -98.65
C ASP A 268 -25.40 -47.46 -97.96
N THR A 269 -24.33 -47.17 -98.72
CA THR A 269 -23.06 -46.66 -98.17
C THR A 269 -23.19 -45.25 -97.62
N SER A 270 -23.96 -44.36 -98.25
CA SER A 270 -24.27 -43.03 -97.70
C SER A 270 -25.10 -43.11 -96.41
N LEU A 271 -26.06 -44.03 -96.33
CA LEU A 271 -26.91 -44.25 -95.15
C LEU A 271 -26.10 -44.81 -93.97
N THR A 272 -25.19 -45.75 -94.22
CA THR A 272 -24.31 -46.28 -93.17
C THR A 272 -23.32 -45.23 -92.68
N GLN A 273 -22.78 -44.37 -93.56
CA GLN A 273 -21.97 -43.21 -93.15
C GLN A 273 -22.78 -42.19 -92.34
N TYR A 274 -24.02 -41.90 -92.74
CA TYR A 274 -24.92 -41.03 -91.97
C TYR A 274 -25.18 -41.58 -90.57
N ASN A 275 -25.58 -42.85 -90.45
CA ASN A 275 -25.82 -43.50 -89.16
C ASN A 275 -24.58 -43.46 -88.26
N HIS A 276 -23.40 -43.81 -88.80
CA HIS A 276 -22.13 -43.73 -88.07
C HIS A 276 -21.79 -42.29 -87.61
N SER A 277 -22.10 -41.29 -88.43
CA SER A 277 -21.92 -39.89 -88.05
C SER A 277 -22.90 -39.46 -86.95
N SER A 278 -24.14 -39.95 -86.97
CA SER A 278 -25.15 -39.70 -85.94
C SER A 278 -24.78 -40.34 -84.61
N GLU A 279 -24.32 -41.60 -84.61
CA GLU A 279 -23.78 -42.28 -83.42
C GLU A 279 -22.61 -41.50 -82.83
N ARG A 280 -21.68 -41.04 -83.68
CA ARG A 280 -20.52 -40.26 -83.22
C ARG A 280 -20.88 -38.88 -82.67
N ILE A 281 -21.93 -38.25 -83.20
CA ILE A 281 -22.50 -37.03 -82.61
C ILE A 281 -23.08 -37.34 -81.23
N SER A 282 -23.91 -38.37 -81.09
CA SER A 282 -24.49 -38.75 -79.79
C SER A 282 -23.43 -39.11 -78.74
N THR A 283 -22.33 -39.78 -79.12
CA THR A 283 -21.21 -40.00 -78.18
C THR A 283 -20.55 -38.69 -77.77
N LEU A 284 -20.26 -37.78 -78.72
CA LEU A 284 -19.65 -36.49 -78.42
C LEU A 284 -20.56 -35.57 -77.58
N GLU A 285 -21.88 -35.63 -77.79
CA GLU A 285 -22.87 -34.93 -76.96
C GLU A 285 -22.87 -35.49 -75.53
N SER A 286 -22.77 -36.82 -75.35
CA SER A 286 -22.68 -37.43 -74.03
C SER A 286 -21.38 -37.11 -73.29
N GLU A 287 -20.25 -37.05 -74.02
CA GLU A 287 -18.95 -36.63 -73.48
C GLU A 287 -18.95 -35.14 -73.13
N LEU A 288 -19.58 -34.29 -73.95
CA LEU A 288 -19.71 -32.86 -73.71
C LEU A 288 -20.61 -32.57 -72.50
N LEU A 289 -21.75 -33.26 -72.35
CA LEU A 289 -22.61 -33.17 -71.17
C LEU A 289 -21.87 -33.62 -69.90
N LYS A 290 -21.06 -34.69 -69.98
CA LYS A 290 -20.21 -35.13 -68.88
C LYS A 290 -19.15 -34.08 -68.54
N ALA A 291 -18.45 -33.54 -69.53
CA ALA A 291 -17.45 -32.48 -69.32
C ALA A 291 -18.06 -31.20 -68.75
N GLN A 292 -19.31 -30.85 -69.12
CA GLN A 292 -20.05 -29.75 -68.50
C GLN A 292 -20.42 -30.03 -67.04
N ALA A 293 -20.80 -31.27 -66.70
CA ALA A 293 -21.07 -31.67 -65.33
C ALA A 293 -19.80 -31.66 -64.46
N ASP A 294 -18.68 -32.17 -64.99
CA ASP A 294 -17.37 -32.17 -64.33
C ASP A 294 -16.83 -30.73 -64.15
N LEU A 295 -16.97 -29.86 -65.16
CA LEU A 295 -16.63 -28.42 -65.06
C LEU A 295 -17.52 -27.69 -64.04
N LYS A 296 -18.83 -27.97 -64.01
CA LYS A 296 -19.72 -27.39 -63.00
C LYS A 296 -19.30 -27.83 -61.61
N LYS A 297 -19.07 -29.13 -61.40
CA LYS A 297 -18.60 -29.67 -60.12
C LYS A 297 -17.30 -29.00 -59.67
N LEU A 298 -16.32 -28.85 -60.57
CA LEU A 298 -15.06 -28.14 -60.28
C LEU A 298 -15.29 -26.66 -59.92
N THR A 299 -16.28 -26.01 -60.53
CA THR A 299 -16.68 -24.63 -60.22
C THR A 299 -17.33 -24.53 -58.84
N ASP A 300 -18.23 -25.46 -58.50
CA ASP A 300 -18.88 -25.55 -57.20
C ASP A 300 -17.86 -25.87 -56.08
N GLU A 301 -16.86 -26.75 -56.37
CA GLU A 301 -15.72 -27.04 -55.48
C GLU A 301 -14.80 -25.83 -55.29
N MET A 302 -14.44 -25.12 -56.37
CA MET A 302 -13.68 -23.85 -56.28
C MET A 302 -14.42 -22.79 -55.46
N ALA A 303 -15.74 -22.65 -55.63
CA ALA A 303 -16.52 -21.70 -54.85
C ALA A 303 -16.52 -22.05 -53.35
N ALA A 304 -16.61 -23.34 -53.01
CA ALA A 304 -16.52 -23.81 -51.63
C ALA A 304 -15.11 -23.56 -51.03
N ASP A 305 -14.04 -23.75 -51.78
CA ASP A 305 -12.66 -23.50 -51.32
C ASP A 305 -12.35 -22.00 -51.20
N VAL A 306 -12.86 -21.16 -52.11
CA VAL A 306 -12.81 -19.70 -51.97
C VAL A 306 -13.54 -19.23 -50.71
N GLN A 307 -14.71 -19.81 -50.39
CA GLN A 307 -15.41 -19.47 -49.15
C GLN A 307 -14.65 -19.92 -47.90
N LYS A 308 -13.98 -21.09 -47.91
CA LYS A 308 -13.08 -21.51 -46.82
C LYS A 308 -11.92 -20.53 -46.63
N LEU A 309 -11.33 -20.06 -47.73
CA LEU A 309 -10.28 -19.03 -47.73
C LEU A 309 -10.78 -17.72 -47.12
N ILE A 310 -11.93 -17.20 -47.55
CA ILE A 310 -12.53 -15.97 -47.00
C ILE A 310 -12.79 -16.12 -45.49
N ASN A 311 -13.29 -17.29 -45.05
CA ASN A 311 -13.53 -17.54 -43.63
C ASN A 311 -12.21 -17.59 -42.83
N ALA A 312 -11.15 -18.17 -43.38
CA ALA A 312 -9.82 -18.22 -42.75
C ALA A 312 -9.12 -16.85 -42.72
N GLU A 313 -9.25 -16.05 -43.79
CA GLU A 313 -8.80 -14.66 -43.88
C GLU A 313 -9.46 -13.81 -42.79
N THR A 314 -10.80 -13.91 -42.67
CA THR A 314 -11.58 -13.21 -41.65
C THR A 314 -11.17 -13.60 -40.23
N LEU A 315 -10.89 -14.88 -40.00
CA LEU A 315 -10.44 -15.40 -38.69
C LEU A 315 -9.00 -14.95 -38.36
N ASN A 316 -8.10 -14.89 -39.35
CA ASN A 316 -6.76 -14.30 -39.19
C ASN A 316 -6.84 -12.80 -38.84
N ILE A 317 -7.72 -12.03 -39.49
CA ILE A 317 -7.93 -10.61 -39.16
C ILE A 317 -8.43 -10.45 -37.72
N ALA A 318 -9.32 -11.31 -37.24
CA ALA A 318 -9.76 -11.32 -35.85
C ALA A 318 -8.61 -11.64 -34.87
N ILE A 319 -7.78 -12.64 -35.16
CA ILE A 319 -6.60 -12.99 -34.34
C ILE A 319 -5.57 -11.84 -34.32
N LEU A 320 -5.34 -11.17 -35.46
CA LEU A 320 -4.45 -10.00 -35.51
C LEU A 320 -4.98 -8.84 -34.65
N SER A 321 -6.28 -8.56 -34.72
CA SER A 321 -6.93 -7.56 -33.86
C SER A 321 -6.83 -7.90 -32.37
N GLU A 322 -7.00 -9.18 -32.00
CA GLU A 322 -6.82 -9.63 -30.61
C GLU A 322 -5.36 -9.52 -30.16
N ALA A 323 -4.40 -9.87 -31.03
CA ALA A 323 -2.97 -9.73 -30.75
C ALA A 323 -2.54 -8.26 -30.57
N GLU A 324 -3.05 -7.33 -31.38
CA GLU A 324 -2.84 -5.88 -31.18
C GLU A 324 -3.46 -5.40 -29.86
N GLY A 325 -4.66 -5.88 -29.50
CA GLY A 325 -5.28 -5.57 -28.21
C GLY A 325 -4.51 -6.13 -27.01
N LEU A 326 -3.85 -7.27 -27.15
CA LEU A 326 -2.96 -7.84 -26.13
C LEU A 326 -1.63 -7.08 -26.03
N ASP A 327 -1.03 -6.66 -27.14
CA ASP A 327 0.17 -5.81 -27.16
C ASP A 327 -0.09 -4.43 -26.50
N GLN A 328 -1.25 -3.82 -26.75
CA GLN A 328 -1.65 -2.58 -26.07
C GLN A 328 -1.80 -2.79 -24.56
N LYS A 329 -2.43 -3.87 -24.12
CA LYS A 329 -2.54 -4.22 -22.68
C LYS A 329 -1.16 -4.45 -22.04
N MET A 330 -0.28 -5.20 -22.73
CA MET A 330 1.09 -5.44 -22.30
C MET A 330 1.87 -4.13 -22.16
N LYS A 331 1.71 -3.19 -23.09
CA LYS A 331 2.33 -1.85 -23.01
C LYS A 331 1.82 -1.02 -21.84
N MET A 332 0.51 -1.04 -21.55
CA MET A 332 -0.02 -0.36 -20.35
C MET A 332 0.50 -0.99 -19.06
N GLN A 333 0.53 -2.33 -18.96
CA GLN A 333 1.09 -3.03 -17.79
C GLN A 333 2.60 -2.77 -17.62
N GLN A 334 3.35 -2.66 -18.72
CA GLN A 334 4.76 -2.28 -18.68
C GLN A 334 4.96 -0.85 -18.17
N GLN A 335 4.11 0.09 -18.58
CA GLN A 335 4.14 1.47 -18.09
C GLN A 335 3.74 1.58 -16.61
N GLU A 336 2.72 0.83 -16.18
CA GLU A 336 2.31 0.75 -14.77
C GLU A 336 3.44 0.17 -13.90
N LEU A 337 4.08 -0.91 -14.34
CA LEU A 337 5.25 -1.49 -13.66
C LEU A 337 6.40 -0.49 -13.56
N GLU A 338 6.71 0.22 -14.63
CA GLU A 338 7.78 1.23 -14.64
C GLU A 338 7.44 2.45 -13.75
N GLN A 339 6.17 2.82 -13.64
CA GLN A 339 5.72 3.81 -12.67
C GLN A 339 5.86 3.29 -11.23
N LYS A 340 5.47 2.03 -10.95
CA LYS A 340 5.63 1.43 -9.61
C LYS A 340 7.09 1.28 -9.20
N LEU A 341 8.01 1.04 -10.14
CA LEU A 341 9.45 1.08 -9.89
C LEU A 341 9.94 2.49 -9.51
N LYS A 342 9.46 3.54 -10.19
CA LYS A 342 9.80 4.94 -9.85
C LYS A 342 9.20 5.37 -8.50
N GLU A 343 8.00 4.90 -8.16
CA GLU A 343 7.41 5.07 -6.82
C GLU A 343 8.26 4.37 -5.75
N LEU A 344 8.66 3.11 -5.97
CA LEU A 344 9.54 2.38 -5.04
C LEU A 344 10.92 3.02 -4.86
N GLU A 345 11.50 3.56 -5.93
CA GLU A 345 12.80 4.24 -5.86
C GLU A 345 12.70 5.58 -5.11
N SER A 346 11.61 6.33 -5.28
CA SER A 346 11.37 7.55 -4.47
C SER A 346 11.13 7.21 -2.99
N PHE A 347 10.42 6.12 -2.68
CA PHE A 347 10.32 5.61 -1.31
C PHE A 347 11.68 5.22 -0.74
N ARG A 348 12.53 4.50 -1.49
CA ARG A 348 13.89 4.13 -1.04
C ARG A 348 14.73 5.38 -0.74
N SER A 349 14.66 6.41 -1.59
CA SER A 349 15.34 7.69 -1.36
C SER A 349 14.84 8.40 -0.10
N SER A 350 13.51 8.47 0.12
CA SER A 350 12.94 9.09 1.33
C SER A 350 13.31 8.35 2.62
N PHE A 351 13.39 7.02 2.57
CA PHE A 351 13.80 6.20 3.71
C PHE A 351 15.28 6.37 4.04
N GLN A 352 16.14 6.51 3.03
CA GLN A 352 17.56 6.83 3.21
C GLN A 352 17.75 8.22 3.83
N GLU A 353 17.05 9.23 3.33
CA GLU A 353 17.09 10.60 3.86
C GLU A 353 16.63 10.66 5.33
N GLU A 354 15.56 9.93 5.67
CA GLU A 354 15.06 9.83 7.05
C GLU A 354 16.02 9.03 7.95
N HIS A 355 16.68 7.99 7.43
CA HIS A 355 17.73 7.29 8.16
C HIS A 355 18.94 8.19 8.46
N GLU A 356 19.35 9.03 7.50
CA GLU A 356 20.43 10.00 7.69
C GLU A 356 20.06 11.08 8.71
N LYS A 357 18.84 11.62 8.67
CA LYS A 357 18.31 12.52 9.72
C LYS A 357 18.31 11.85 11.09
N ARG A 358 17.87 10.59 11.18
CA ARG A 358 17.88 9.80 12.42
C ARG A 358 19.29 9.66 12.98
N MET A 359 20.28 9.35 12.15
CA MET A 359 21.69 9.25 12.56
C MET A 359 22.27 10.61 12.99
N GLN A 360 21.90 11.71 12.34
CA GLN A 360 22.28 13.06 12.76
C GLN A 360 21.68 13.44 14.13
N ALA A 361 20.39 13.13 14.35
CA ALA A 361 19.72 13.35 15.63
C ALA A 361 20.30 12.49 16.75
N GLU A 362 20.61 11.21 16.48
CA GLU A 362 21.26 10.31 17.44
C GLU A 362 22.67 10.80 17.82
N SER A 363 23.45 11.29 16.85
CA SER A 363 24.75 11.93 17.09
C SER A 363 24.64 13.21 17.92
N ALA A 364 23.64 14.06 17.64
CA ALA A 364 23.38 15.29 18.42
C ALA A 364 23.00 14.98 19.87
N LEU A 365 22.12 13.99 20.10
CA LEU A 365 21.77 13.51 21.44
C LEU A 365 22.98 12.91 22.18
N LEU A 366 23.88 12.22 21.47
CA LEU A 366 25.15 11.73 22.03
C LEU A 366 26.12 12.88 22.41
N SER A 367 26.11 14.01 21.70
CA SER A 367 26.86 15.21 22.10
C SER A 367 26.24 15.85 23.34
N GLN A 368 24.92 16.08 23.32
CA GLN A 368 24.19 16.68 24.45
C GLN A 368 24.29 15.82 25.72
N GLY A 369 24.31 14.49 25.59
CA GLY A 369 24.55 13.56 26.70
C GLY A 369 25.94 13.70 27.33
N LYS A 370 26.97 14.01 26.54
CA LYS A 370 28.33 14.30 27.05
C LYS A 370 28.38 15.66 27.75
N GLU A 371 27.75 16.68 27.18
CA GLU A 371 27.65 18.02 27.79
C GLU A 371 26.89 17.97 29.12
N LEU A 372 25.80 17.22 29.20
CA LEU A 372 25.06 16.98 30.45
C LEU A 372 25.90 16.22 31.48
N ALA A 373 26.70 15.23 31.07
CA ALA A 373 27.62 14.53 31.97
C ALA A 373 28.71 15.48 32.51
N GLN A 374 29.35 16.27 31.64
CA GLN A 374 30.35 17.27 32.04
C GLN A 374 29.77 18.34 32.96
N SER A 375 28.56 18.83 32.66
CA SER A 375 27.84 19.78 33.53
C SER A 375 27.51 19.16 34.89
N HIS A 376 27.14 17.87 34.93
CA HIS A 376 26.90 17.17 36.18
C HIS A 376 28.18 16.98 37.01
N GLU A 377 29.31 16.63 36.38
CA GLU A 377 30.62 16.57 37.02
C GLU A 377 31.06 17.93 37.57
N GLU A 378 30.81 19.03 36.85
CA GLU A 378 31.07 20.40 37.32
C GLU A 378 30.21 20.76 38.54
N VAL A 379 28.90 20.45 38.49
CA VAL A 379 28.01 20.67 39.64
C VAL A 379 28.44 19.83 40.85
N GLN A 380 28.91 18.60 40.67
CA GLN A 380 29.49 17.81 41.76
C GLN A 380 30.78 18.46 42.31
N ARG A 381 31.69 18.91 41.44
CA ARG A 381 32.94 19.61 41.80
C ARG A 381 32.65 20.84 42.68
N LEU A 382 31.77 21.72 42.21
CA LEU A 382 31.36 22.94 42.92
C LEU A 382 30.61 22.63 44.22
N THR A 383 29.81 21.56 44.26
CA THR A 383 29.13 21.13 45.50
C THR A 383 30.14 20.70 46.57
N ILE A 384 31.20 19.99 46.19
CA ILE A 384 32.29 19.60 47.10
C ILE A 384 33.06 20.84 47.57
N GLU A 385 33.38 21.77 46.66
CA GLU A 385 34.10 23.01 46.99
C GLU A 385 33.29 23.91 47.94
N ILE A 386 31.99 24.10 47.68
CA ILE A 386 31.05 24.81 48.58
C ILE A 386 30.99 24.14 49.96
N LYS A 387 31.01 22.80 50.03
CA LYS A 387 31.05 22.08 51.31
C LYS A 387 32.34 22.37 52.07
N MET A 388 33.50 22.24 51.42
CA MET A 388 34.81 22.54 52.02
C MET A 388 34.95 24.02 52.44
N ALA A 389 34.36 24.94 51.68
CA ALA A 389 34.32 26.36 52.03
C ALA A 389 33.45 26.62 53.27
N ASN A 390 32.31 25.94 53.40
CA ASN A 390 31.46 26.02 54.60
C ASN A 390 32.10 25.38 55.83
N GLU A 391 32.84 24.28 55.67
CA GLU A 391 33.62 23.65 56.73
C GLU A 391 34.68 24.62 57.28
N LYS A 392 35.50 25.21 56.40
CA LYS A 392 36.47 26.28 56.77
C LYS A 392 35.79 27.52 57.38
N LEU A 393 34.62 27.92 56.88
CA LEU A 393 33.88 29.04 57.44
C LEU A 393 33.39 28.76 58.87
N ASN A 394 33.11 27.51 59.22
CA ASN A 394 32.75 27.13 60.58
C ASN A 394 33.99 27.01 61.50
N GLU A 395 35.13 26.53 60.99
CA GLU A 395 36.42 26.61 61.69
C GLU A 395 36.79 28.08 62.01
N LEU A 396 36.57 29.00 61.07
CA LEU A 396 36.79 30.44 61.26
C LEU A 396 35.77 31.11 62.21
N LYS A 397 34.56 30.54 62.37
CA LYS A 397 33.63 30.99 63.43
C LYS A 397 34.09 30.51 64.80
N GLN A 398 34.44 29.22 64.93
CA GLN A 398 34.92 28.65 66.20
C GLN A 398 36.16 29.40 66.68
N THR A 399 37.19 29.54 65.84
CA THR A 399 38.41 30.27 66.21
C THR A 399 38.18 31.76 66.52
N LYS A 400 37.14 32.38 65.96
CA LYS A 400 36.71 33.74 66.35
C LYS A 400 36.04 33.76 67.73
N GLU A 401 35.23 32.75 68.05
CA GLU A 401 34.59 32.60 69.36
C GLU A 401 35.65 32.29 70.43
N ASP A 402 36.57 31.36 70.17
CA ASP A 402 37.74 31.07 71.02
C ASP A 402 38.59 32.33 71.28
N LEU A 403 38.85 33.12 70.22
CA LEU A 403 39.56 34.39 70.35
C LEU A 403 38.77 35.42 71.18
N HIS A 404 37.43 35.48 71.03
CA HIS A 404 36.59 36.37 71.82
C HIS A 404 36.63 36.03 73.32
N ASP A 405 36.61 34.74 73.66
CA ASP A 405 36.75 34.27 75.03
C ASP A 405 38.13 34.60 75.62
N THR A 406 39.23 34.40 74.87
CA THR A 406 40.56 34.83 75.34
C THR A 406 40.67 36.34 75.53
N VAL A 407 40.02 37.16 74.69
CA VAL A 407 39.94 38.62 74.88
C VAL A 407 39.11 38.98 76.11
N CYS A 408 38.05 38.21 76.42
CA CYS A 408 37.29 38.39 77.65
C CYS A 408 38.10 38.04 78.91
N GLU A 409 38.87 36.95 78.91
CA GLU A 409 39.74 36.62 80.05
C GLU A 409 40.89 37.64 80.22
N LEU A 410 41.55 38.03 79.13
CA LEU A 410 42.57 39.09 79.17
C LEU A 410 42.00 40.41 79.70
N LYS A 411 40.75 40.74 79.39
CA LYS A 411 40.07 41.91 79.96
C LYS A 411 39.84 41.77 81.46
N ARG A 412 39.42 40.61 81.95
CA ARG A 412 39.27 40.35 83.40
C ARG A 412 40.60 40.34 84.16
N ASP A 413 41.68 39.87 83.53
CA ASP A 413 43.03 39.93 84.10
C ASP A 413 43.56 41.38 84.15
N VAL A 414 43.31 42.19 83.11
CA VAL A 414 43.61 43.64 83.12
C VAL A 414 42.79 44.37 84.18
N GLU A 415 41.51 44.05 84.34
CA GLU A 415 40.66 44.61 85.40
C GLU A 415 41.23 44.28 86.78
N ARG A 416 41.53 43.00 87.06
CA ARG A 416 42.16 42.57 88.31
C ARG A 416 43.51 43.21 88.58
N LEU A 417 44.33 43.42 87.54
CA LEU A 417 45.62 44.11 87.65
C LEU A 417 45.45 45.62 87.90
N THR A 418 44.41 46.26 87.35
CA THR A 418 44.14 47.67 87.66
C THR A 418 43.57 47.86 89.08
N GLU A 419 42.74 46.93 89.57
CA GLU A 419 42.34 46.86 90.98
C GLU A 419 43.54 46.67 91.93
N GLN A 420 44.45 45.74 91.60
CA GLN A 420 45.67 45.51 92.37
C GLN A 420 46.61 46.72 92.34
N ASN A 421 46.74 47.42 91.21
CA ASN A 421 47.52 48.66 91.11
C ASN A 421 46.89 49.78 91.94
N GLN A 422 45.57 49.97 91.89
CA GLN A 422 44.87 50.96 92.74
C GLN A 422 45.05 50.64 94.23
N SER A 423 44.95 49.37 94.64
CA SER A 423 45.25 48.94 96.01
C SER A 423 46.69 49.21 96.40
N SER A 424 47.64 49.06 95.47
CA SER A 424 49.06 49.34 95.68
C SER A 424 49.33 50.84 95.78
N GLU A 425 48.67 51.68 94.97
CA GLU A 425 48.73 53.15 95.06
C GLU A 425 48.15 53.69 96.37
N VAL A 426 47.10 53.06 96.91
CA VAL A 426 46.58 53.38 98.25
C VAL A 426 47.59 53.03 99.33
N LEU A 427 48.16 51.81 99.32
CA LEU A 427 49.17 51.41 100.30
C LEU A 427 50.44 52.26 100.23
N ILE A 428 50.89 52.64 99.03
CA ILE A 428 52.04 53.55 98.83
C ILE A 428 51.74 54.94 99.41
N ARG A 429 50.48 55.41 99.32
CA ARG A 429 50.05 56.68 99.91
C ARG A 429 50.03 56.62 101.44
N GLU A 430 49.45 55.56 102.01
CA GLU A 430 49.42 55.31 103.46
C GLU A 430 50.83 55.25 104.06
N LEU A 431 51.74 54.51 103.42
CA LEU A 431 53.16 54.46 103.81
C LEU A 431 53.86 55.81 103.61
N GLY A 432 53.49 56.58 102.58
CA GLY A 432 54.01 57.93 102.36
C GLY A 432 53.59 58.91 103.45
N ASP A 433 52.33 58.84 103.89
CA ASP A 433 51.80 59.63 105.01
C ASP A 433 52.44 59.20 106.34
N GLU A 434 52.62 57.91 106.59
CA GLU A 434 53.35 57.40 107.76
C GLU A 434 54.81 57.91 107.76
N ILE A 435 55.52 57.84 106.63
CA ILE A 435 56.86 58.40 106.46
C ILE A 435 56.89 59.91 106.75
N ASN A 436 55.85 60.66 106.38
CA ASN A 436 55.74 62.09 106.72
C ASN A 436 55.57 62.29 108.23
N THR A 437 54.71 61.53 108.92
CA THR A 437 54.56 61.64 110.40
C THR A 437 55.85 61.26 111.15
N LEU A 438 56.59 60.26 110.67
CA LEU A 438 57.90 59.86 111.21
C LEU A 438 58.98 60.92 110.95
N LYS A 439 58.89 61.61 109.81
CA LYS A 439 59.77 62.73 109.45
C LYS A 439 59.48 63.97 110.30
N ASP A 440 58.23 64.25 110.62
CA ASP A 440 57.85 65.40 111.44
C ASP A 440 58.16 65.18 112.92
N SER A 441 57.88 64.00 113.48
CA SER A 441 58.35 63.64 114.82
C SER A 441 59.89 63.62 114.92
N LYS A 442 60.61 63.21 113.87
CA LYS A 442 62.07 63.38 113.77
C LYS A 442 62.49 64.86 113.77
N ASN A 443 61.78 65.74 113.05
CA ASN A 443 62.05 67.18 113.04
C ASN A 443 61.83 67.80 114.43
N GLU A 444 60.78 67.37 115.14
CA GLU A 444 60.44 67.79 116.49
C GLU A 444 61.50 67.35 117.51
N LEU A 445 61.88 66.07 117.52
CA LEU A 445 63.01 65.55 118.32
C LEU A 445 64.34 66.26 117.98
N GLN A 446 64.56 66.60 116.71
CA GLN A 446 65.75 67.38 116.29
C GLN A 446 65.68 68.85 116.76
N SER A 447 64.49 69.37 117.06
CA SER A 447 64.30 70.67 117.71
C SER A 447 64.55 70.59 119.22
N GLU A 448 64.14 69.52 119.89
CA GLU A 448 64.48 69.25 121.30
C GLU A 448 65.99 69.05 121.49
N ILE A 449 66.65 68.32 120.60
CA ILE A 449 68.11 68.18 120.61
C ILE A 449 68.82 69.53 120.44
N LYS A 450 68.22 70.50 119.73
CA LYS A 450 68.74 71.88 119.64
C LYS A 450 68.49 72.65 120.93
N SER A 451 67.30 72.58 121.53
CA SER A 451 67.00 73.30 122.79
C SER A 451 67.86 72.77 123.93
N LEU A 452 67.96 71.45 124.11
CA LEU A 452 68.84 70.79 125.08
C LEU A 452 70.32 71.17 124.87
N LYS A 453 70.81 71.29 123.62
CA LYS A 453 72.16 71.81 123.34
C LYS A 453 72.35 73.27 123.77
N SER A 454 71.32 74.11 123.65
CA SER A 454 71.34 75.47 124.18
C SER A 454 71.43 75.46 125.71
N THR A 455 70.61 74.63 126.37
CA THR A 455 70.64 74.46 127.85
C THR A 455 71.99 73.96 128.36
N ILE A 456 72.60 72.96 127.68
CA ILE A 456 73.94 72.46 128.00
C ILE A 456 75.03 73.52 127.76
N SER A 457 74.86 74.39 126.76
CA SER A 457 75.79 75.51 126.52
C SER A 457 75.69 76.55 127.64
N GLN A 458 74.47 76.87 128.07
CA GLN A 458 74.21 77.80 129.17
C GLN A 458 74.74 77.27 130.52
N LEU A 459 74.46 76.00 130.85
CA LEU A 459 75.02 75.33 132.03
C LEU A 459 76.56 75.29 132.01
N ASN A 460 77.20 75.18 130.84
CA ASN A 460 78.66 75.31 130.74
C ASN A 460 79.15 76.74 131.00
N THR A 461 78.42 77.78 130.59
CA THR A 461 78.77 79.17 130.97
C THR A 461 78.62 79.43 132.46
N GLU A 462 77.57 78.89 133.09
CA GLU A 462 77.36 78.98 134.55
C GLU A 462 78.44 78.22 135.33
N LYS A 463 78.78 76.99 134.90
CA LYS A 463 79.92 76.22 135.42
C LYS A 463 81.24 77.00 135.35
N ASN A 464 81.52 77.65 134.21
CA ASN A 464 82.76 78.40 134.03
C ASN A 464 82.80 79.66 134.92
N ALA A 465 81.67 80.32 135.14
CA ALA A 465 81.56 81.42 136.11
C ALA A 465 81.81 80.94 137.56
N ALA A 466 81.23 79.80 137.96
CA ALA A 466 81.45 79.20 139.27
C ALA A 466 82.92 78.78 139.48
N ALA A 467 83.59 78.28 138.43
CA ALA A 467 85.02 77.97 138.48
C ALA A 467 85.90 79.21 138.71
N LEU A 468 85.56 80.35 138.08
CA LEU A 468 86.25 81.62 138.29
C LEU A 468 86.06 82.15 139.73
N GLN A 469 84.85 82.01 140.29
CA GLN A 469 84.57 82.35 141.69
C GLN A 469 85.35 81.45 142.66
N HIS A 470 85.51 80.16 142.35
CA HIS A 470 86.34 79.24 143.15
C HIS A 470 87.84 79.57 143.05
N GLN A 471 88.33 80.09 141.91
CA GLN A 471 89.72 80.53 141.80
C GLN A 471 89.99 81.73 142.73
N GLN A 472 89.07 82.69 142.80
CA GLN A 472 89.18 83.87 143.67
C GLN A 472 89.16 83.52 145.17
N SER A 473 88.48 82.45 145.59
CA SER A 473 88.49 82.02 147.00
C SER A 473 89.78 81.29 147.39
N VAL A 474 90.47 80.63 146.46
CA VAL A 474 91.76 79.96 146.72
C VAL A 474 92.88 80.96 147.00
N GLU A 475 92.92 82.08 146.28
CA GLU A 475 93.93 83.13 146.52
C GLU A 475 93.77 83.79 147.90
N GLN A 476 92.56 83.84 148.46
CA GLN A 476 92.32 84.35 149.82
C GLN A 476 92.85 83.41 150.92
N VAL A 477 92.84 82.09 150.69
CA VAL A 477 93.38 81.10 151.65
C VAL A 477 94.90 81.23 151.77
N SER A 478 95.61 81.39 150.65
CA SER A 478 97.07 81.51 150.61
C SER A 478 97.60 82.67 151.47
N VAL A 479 96.86 83.79 151.55
CA VAL A 479 97.22 84.94 152.41
C VAL A 479 97.11 84.58 153.89
N ILE A 480 96.09 83.81 154.29
CA ILE A 480 95.86 83.42 155.69
C ILE A 480 96.91 82.40 156.15
N GLU A 481 97.27 81.44 155.30
CA GLU A 481 98.31 80.44 155.59
C GLU A 481 99.68 81.10 155.87
N SER A 482 99.99 82.21 155.19
CA SER A 482 101.22 82.99 155.43
C SER A 482 101.30 83.63 156.82
N GLN A 483 100.17 83.83 157.50
CA GLN A 483 100.09 84.49 158.81
C GLN A 483 100.18 83.48 159.98
N LEU A 484 99.66 82.26 159.81
CA LEU A 484 99.69 81.22 160.85
C LEU A 484 101.13 80.76 161.20
N SER A 485 102.02 80.71 160.21
CA SER A 485 103.42 80.28 160.39
C SER A 485 104.24 81.13 161.38
N LYS A 486 103.72 82.30 161.79
CA LYS A 486 104.45 83.27 162.63
C LYS A 486 104.06 83.27 164.12
N LEU A 487 102.97 82.60 164.50
CA LEU A 487 102.51 82.51 165.89
C LEU A 487 102.91 81.19 166.57
N GLN A 488 103.41 80.21 165.80
CA GLN A 488 103.77 78.89 166.32
C GLN A 488 105.03 78.89 167.20
N SER A 489 105.84 79.96 167.19
CA SER A 489 107.12 80.05 167.92
C SER A 489 107.07 80.79 169.26
N GLU A 490 105.93 81.38 169.64
CA GLU A 490 105.80 82.19 170.88
C GLU A 490 105.05 81.44 172.00
N LEU A 491 104.57 80.22 171.74
CA LEU A 491 103.69 79.48 172.66
C LEU A 491 104.45 78.65 173.72
N ASP A 492 105.55 77.98 173.35
CA ASP A 492 106.29 77.04 174.22
C ASP A 492 107.01 77.71 175.42
N GLU A 493 107.20 79.04 175.41
CA GLU A 493 108.00 79.72 176.44
C GLU A 493 107.19 80.21 177.67
N THR A 494 105.84 80.18 177.61
CA THR A 494 104.99 80.74 178.68
C THR A 494 104.22 79.72 179.53
N GLU A 495 104.06 78.46 179.10
CA GLU A 495 103.25 77.47 179.83
C GLU A 495 103.86 77.00 181.17
N GLN A 496 105.17 77.21 181.39
CA GLN A 496 105.85 76.81 182.64
C GLN A 496 105.90 77.87 183.76
N LYS A 497 105.27 79.05 183.61
CA LYS A 497 105.28 80.09 184.66
C LYS A 497 103.91 80.55 185.14
N VAL A 498 103.28 79.66 185.93
CA VAL A 498 102.41 80.00 187.07
C VAL A 498 101.06 80.61 186.65
N GLN A 499 99.91 79.92 186.67
CA GLN A 499 99.44 78.78 187.48
C GLN A 499 99.68 78.94 188.99
N LEU A 500 98.61 79.26 189.76
CA LEU A 500 98.58 79.42 191.23
C LEU A 500 99.40 80.62 191.75
N LEU A 501 98.84 81.67 192.37
CA LEU A 501 97.53 81.92 192.98
C LEU A 501 97.20 83.42 192.78
N THR A 502 95.95 83.91 192.71
CA THR A 502 94.65 83.34 193.14
C THR A 502 94.52 83.14 194.66
N GLN A 503 95.14 84.03 195.43
CA GLN A 503 94.79 84.36 196.80
C GLN A 503 95.11 85.85 197.05
N ASP A 504 94.24 86.65 197.67
CA ASP A 504 92.83 86.38 198.02
C ASP A 504 92.11 87.72 198.33
N LEU A 505 90.79 87.67 198.53
CA LEU A 505 89.91 88.74 199.04
C LEU A 505 89.69 89.94 198.08
N GLU A 506 88.46 90.35 197.77
CA GLU A 506 87.14 89.97 198.31
C GLU A 506 87.02 90.03 199.83
N LYS A 507 87.39 91.20 200.39
CA LYS A 507 86.53 91.90 201.36
C LYS A 507 87.06 93.28 201.74
N LYS A 508 86.11 94.24 201.73
CA LYS A 508 86.11 95.47 202.53
C LYS A 508 87.17 96.52 202.10
N LYS A 509 87.00 97.84 202.25
CA LYS A 509 85.95 98.75 202.79
C LYS A 509 86.60 100.16 202.80
N GLU A 510 86.02 101.30 202.46
CA GLU A 510 84.72 101.73 201.89
C GLU A 510 85.01 103.10 201.20
N GLU A 511 83.98 103.90 200.85
CA GLU A 511 83.85 105.37 200.95
C GLU A 511 85.12 106.29 201.06
N ALA A 512 85.18 107.48 200.45
CA ALA A 512 84.08 108.38 200.07
C ALA A 512 84.36 109.35 198.87
N GLU A 513 83.28 109.65 198.16
CA GLU A 513 82.78 110.96 197.67
C GLU A 513 83.70 112.20 197.53
N ASN A 514 83.52 112.94 196.42
CA ASN A 514 83.03 114.36 196.37
C ASN A 514 83.35 115.04 195.01
N ILE A 515 82.50 115.87 194.35
CA ILE A 515 81.06 116.20 194.44
C ILE A 515 80.51 116.35 193.00
N HIS A 516 79.24 116.01 192.77
CA HIS A 516 78.43 116.62 191.71
C HIS A 516 77.09 117.10 192.28
N PHE A 517 76.92 118.42 192.48
CA PHE A 517 75.70 119.22 192.70
C PHE A 517 76.19 120.66 193.06
N LYS A 518 75.67 121.79 192.56
CA LYS A 518 74.29 122.31 192.53
C LYS A 518 74.13 123.45 191.50
N LEU A 519 72.92 123.57 190.92
CA LEU A 519 72.17 124.81 190.56
C LEU A 519 72.85 125.82 189.60
N GLN A 520 72.16 126.58 188.74
CA GLN A 520 70.71 126.80 188.49
C GLN A 520 70.50 126.90 186.94
N ASP A 521 69.31 126.90 186.35
CA ASP A 521 67.95 127.05 186.90
C ASP A 521 66.92 126.23 186.09
N GLU A 522 65.66 126.19 186.53
CA GLU A 522 64.53 125.59 185.82
C GLU A 522 63.33 126.55 185.83
N CYS A 523 63.01 127.13 184.67
CA CYS A 523 61.71 127.75 184.40
C CYS A 523 61.30 127.62 182.93
N HIS A 524 60.77 126.46 182.59
CA HIS A 524 59.67 126.37 181.62
C HIS A 524 58.61 127.45 181.92
N ARG A 525 57.91 127.91 180.87
CA ARG A 525 56.47 127.61 180.63
C ARG A 525 55.66 128.79 180.07
N ARG A 526 55.05 128.55 178.89
CA ARG A 526 53.88 129.26 178.32
C ARG A 526 53.94 130.81 178.23
N MET A 527 54.26 131.28 177.03
CA MET A 527 53.24 131.82 176.10
C MET A 527 53.59 131.26 174.73
N GLN A 528 52.78 130.37 174.13
CA GLN A 528 51.52 130.65 173.43
C GLN A 528 51.65 131.68 172.30
N ILE A 529 51.49 131.17 171.07
CA ILE A 529 50.76 131.77 169.96
C ILE A 529 51.17 133.21 169.61
N GLU A 530 52.21 133.36 168.78
CA GLU A 530 52.18 134.26 167.62
C GLU A 530 53.28 133.91 166.59
N ALA A 531 53.32 134.66 165.47
CA ALA A 531 54.26 134.67 164.35
C ALA A 531 55.47 133.71 164.42
N THR A 532 55.62 132.70 163.56
CA THR A 532 55.95 132.74 162.11
C THR A 532 57.25 133.48 161.73
N LEU A 533 57.94 132.89 160.74
CA LEU A 533 58.94 133.46 159.82
C LEU A 533 60.41 133.58 160.29
N LEU A 534 61.28 133.50 159.27
CA LEU A 534 62.75 133.57 159.29
C LEU A 534 63.43 132.35 159.97
N MET A 535 64.49 131.74 159.43
CA MET A 535 65.30 132.07 158.23
C MET A 535 65.68 130.79 157.44
N THR A 536 66.11 130.98 156.19
CA THR A 536 66.84 130.01 155.34
C THR A 536 68.22 129.65 155.95
N GLU A 537 69.08 128.76 155.45
CA GLU A 537 69.45 128.29 154.08
C GLU A 537 70.01 126.84 154.17
N GLY A 538 70.14 126.01 153.12
CA GLY A 538 69.74 126.03 151.70
C GLY A 538 70.12 124.65 151.08
N LEU A 539 69.41 123.98 150.16
CA LEU A 539 68.45 124.36 149.10
C LEU A 539 69.11 125.12 147.92
N HIS A 540 68.61 125.10 146.68
CA HIS A 540 67.44 124.45 146.02
C HIS A 540 67.79 124.24 144.50
N SER A 541 66.99 123.81 143.52
CA SER A 541 65.60 123.33 143.27
C SER A 541 65.64 122.52 141.92
N GLN A 542 64.62 122.01 141.20
CA GLN A 542 63.15 122.18 141.09
C GLN A 542 62.70 123.54 140.48
N LEU A 543 61.56 123.69 139.79
CA LEU A 543 60.57 122.76 139.18
C LEU A 543 59.87 123.51 138.02
N GLN A 544 59.35 122.78 137.02
CA GLN A 544 58.11 123.05 136.26
C GLN A 544 57.94 124.31 135.35
N GLU A 545 57.47 124.02 134.13
CA GLU A 545 56.75 124.86 133.13
C GLU A 545 57.44 125.98 132.32
N GLU A 546 56.81 126.25 131.17
CA GLU A 546 57.07 127.25 130.12
C GLU A 546 58.53 127.48 129.62
N MET A 547 58.92 126.81 128.52
CA MET A 547 59.44 127.47 127.29
C MET A 547 59.79 126.48 126.14
N LYS A 548 59.10 126.66 125.01
CA LYS A 548 59.70 126.99 123.69
C LYS A 548 61.03 126.31 123.24
N THR A 549 60.88 125.35 122.31
CA THR A 549 61.70 125.10 121.09
C THR A 549 63.12 124.50 121.10
N LEU A 550 63.35 123.71 120.04
CA LEU A 550 64.58 123.51 119.22
C LEU A 550 65.81 122.76 119.80
N THR A 551 66.02 121.57 119.23
CA THR A 551 67.20 121.06 118.48
C THR A 551 68.64 121.61 118.67
N GLN A 552 69.60 120.72 118.36
CA GLN A 552 70.95 120.99 117.80
C GLN A 552 71.98 121.63 118.76
N ASP A 553 73.31 121.52 118.57
CA ASP A 553 74.17 120.67 117.71
C ASP A 553 75.61 120.70 118.28
N PHE A 554 76.53 119.97 117.63
CA PHE A 554 77.83 120.47 117.11
C PHE A 554 79.06 119.58 117.37
N ASP A 555 79.70 119.17 116.26
CA ASP A 555 80.89 119.86 115.75
C ASP A 555 80.87 119.75 114.20
N GLY A 556 81.35 120.69 113.38
CA GLY A 556 81.88 122.04 113.64
C GLY A 556 82.33 122.76 112.36
N SER A 557 81.72 123.92 112.04
CA SER A 557 82.18 124.93 111.04
C SER A 557 81.98 124.61 109.53
N THR A 558 81.70 125.56 108.62
CA THR A 558 81.41 127.02 108.71
C THR A 558 80.56 127.53 107.52
N LYS A 559 80.18 128.83 107.51
CA LYS A 559 79.35 129.50 106.48
C LYS A 559 80.06 130.70 105.79
N LYS A 560 79.53 131.11 104.62
CA LYS A 560 79.57 132.46 103.96
C LYS A 560 80.86 132.97 103.27
N LEU A 561 80.71 133.30 101.98
CA LEU A 561 81.14 134.51 101.22
C LEU A 561 80.50 134.38 99.82
N SER A 562 79.68 135.26 99.22
CA SER A 562 79.49 136.73 99.18
C SER A 562 80.40 137.51 98.21
N GLU A 563 79.79 137.87 97.05
CA GLU A 563 80.03 139.04 96.18
C GLU A 563 81.23 139.08 95.21
N LEU A 564 80.97 139.76 94.06
CA LEU A 564 81.77 139.97 92.84
C LEU A 564 81.72 138.81 91.83
N GLU A 565 80.74 138.71 90.92
CA GLU A 565 79.99 139.74 90.16
C GLU A 565 80.86 140.62 89.22
N ASN A 566 80.42 140.72 87.97
CA ASN A 566 80.86 141.66 86.93
C ASN A 566 82.35 141.68 86.54
N ASN A 567 82.78 140.64 85.80
CA ASN A 567 83.18 140.77 84.39
C ASN A 567 83.35 139.37 83.76
N LYS A 568 83.03 139.08 82.48
CA LYS A 568 82.22 139.78 81.46
C LYS A 568 82.02 138.86 80.25
N LEU A 569 80.81 138.31 80.09
CA LEU A 569 79.97 138.20 78.88
C LEU A 569 80.49 137.75 77.48
N ASP A 570 81.80 137.75 77.18
CA ASP A 570 82.29 137.60 75.79
C ASP A 570 82.59 136.15 75.35
N LEU A 571 82.19 135.13 76.13
CA LEU A 571 82.37 133.70 75.79
C LEU A 571 81.09 132.83 75.85
N GLU A 572 80.01 133.27 76.50
CA GLU A 572 78.78 132.47 76.60
C GLU A 572 77.92 132.50 75.32
N SER A 573 78.16 133.47 74.43
CA SER A 573 77.42 133.59 73.16
C SER A 573 77.70 132.44 72.20
N THR A 574 78.96 131.99 72.09
CA THR A 574 79.38 131.01 71.08
C THR A 574 78.98 129.58 71.44
N LEU A 575 78.96 129.24 72.74
CA LEU A 575 78.49 127.94 73.22
C LEU A 575 76.98 127.74 72.99
N LYS A 576 76.19 128.81 73.09
CA LYS A 576 74.72 128.74 72.93
C LYS A 576 74.31 128.43 71.50
N GLU A 577 75.05 128.94 70.52
CA GLU A 577 74.77 128.75 69.09
C GLU A 577 75.15 127.33 68.63
N LEU A 578 76.27 126.78 69.13
CA LEU A 578 76.72 125.42 68.83
C LEU A 578 75.86 124.33 69.52
N ASN A 579 75.25 124.63 70.67
CA ASN A 579 74.35 123.68 71.34
C ASN A 579 72.99 123.55 70.62
N ASN A 580 72.52 124.62 69.98
CA ASN A 580 71.27 124.61 69.20
C ASN A 580 71.36 123.74 67.94
N THR A 581 72.51 123.74 67.24
CA THR A 581 72.71 122.90 66.05
C THR A 581 72.84 121.41 66.40
N ILE A 582 73.45 121.08 67.55
CA ILE A 582 73.49 119.71 68.08
C ILE A 582 72.07 119.20 68.44
N LEU A 583 71.21 120.07 68.98
CA LEU A 583 69.81 119.73 69.26
C LEU A 583 69.01 119.42 67.97
N GLY A 584 69.17 120.24 66.92
CA GLY A 584 68.51 120.00 65.63
C GLY A 584 68.94 118.69 64.96
N LEU A 585 70.25 118.43 64.88
CA LEU A 585 70.75 117.21 64.22
C LEU A 585 70.36 115.93 64.97
N ASN A 586 70.19 115.96 66.29
CA ASN A 586 69.67 114.81 67.03
C ASN A 586 68.17 114.58 66.78
N SER A 587 67.35 115.62 66.70
CA SER A 587 65.91 115.46 66.47
C SER A 587 65.61 114.89 65.07
N GLU A 588 66.38 115.27 64.04
CA GLU A 588 66.27 114.66 62.70
C GLU A 588 66.74 113.20 62.71
N LYS A 589 67.85 112.88 63.40
CA LYS A 589 68.38 111.51 63.51
C LYS A 589 67.39 110.56 64.21
N ASP A 590 66.78 111.01 65.31
CA ASP A 590 65.86 110.20 66.10
C ASP A 590 64.49 110.06 65.39
N ALA A 591 64.05 111.07 64.65
CA ALA A 591 62.88 110.96 63.76
C ALA A 591 63.12 109.96 62.61
N ALA A 592 64.31 110.00 61.98
CA ALA A 592 64.67 109.05 60.91
C ALA A 592 64.75 107.60 61.41
N LEU A 593 65.32 107.37 62.60
CA LEU A 593 65.35 106.05 63.25
C LEU A 593 63.93 105.53 63.58
N LEU A 594 63.04 106.40 64.06
CA LEU A 594 61.66 106.01 64.38
C LEU A 594 60.84 105.72 63.10
N GLN A 595 61.07 106.47 62.02
CA GLN A 595 60.52 106.14 60.70
C GLN A 595 61.07 104.81 60.14
N GLN A 596 62.37 104.53 60.37
CA GLN A 596 62.98 103.25 59.97
C GLN A 596 62.39 102.07 60.75
N GLN A 597 62.21 102.19 62.07
CA GLN A 597 61.55 101.15 62.89
C GLN A 597 60.12 100.89 62.41
N GLN A 598 59.32 101.95 62.20
CA GLN A 598 57.96 101.82 61.67
C GLN A 598 57.89 101.24 60.24
N SER A 599 59.00 101.23 59.50
CA SER A 599 59.09 100.52 58.22
C SER A 599 59.46 99.05 58.39
N LEU A 600 60.28 98.72 59.38
CA LEU A 600 60.69 97.36 59.71
C LEU A 600 59.54 96.54 60.30
N ASP A 601 58.78 97.13 61.23
CA ASP A 601 57.61 96.47 61.85
C ASP A 601 56.58 96.09 60.77
N LYS A 602 56.32 97.00 59.82
CA LYS A 602 55.44 96.76 58.66
C LYS A 602 55.97 95.72 57.69
N VAL A 603 57.30 95.58 57.53
CA VAL A 603 57.88 94.48 56.75
C VAL A 603 57.60 93.15 57.43
N SER A 604 57.74 93.06 58.75
CA SER A 604 57.47 91.82 59.49
C SER A 604 55.98 91.44 59.50
N ASP A 605 55.06 92.41 59.63
CA ASP A 605 53.62 92.19 59.43
C ASP A 605 53.30 91.66 58.01
N LEU A 606 53.95 92.21 56.98
CA LEU A 606 53.80 91.76 55.61
C LEU A 606 54.41 90.37 55.37
N GLU A 607 55.56 90.04 55.98
CA GLU A 607 56.17 88.71 55.93
C GLU A 607 55.27 87.64 56.59
N LEU A 608 54.59 88.00 57.68
CA LEU A 608 53.61 87.14 58.34
C LEU A 608 52.41 86.85 57.44
N GLU A 609 51.82 87.88 56.81
CA GLU A 609 50.70 87.70 55.88
C GLU A 609 51.13 87.00 54.58
N LEU A 610 52.35 87.21 54.08
CA LEU A 610 52.89 86.48 52.93
C LEU A 610 53.05 84.98 53.26
N SER A 611 53.56 84.66 54.46
CA SER A 611 53.67 83.27 54.95
C SER A 611 52.30 82.60 55.13
N LYS A 612 51.31 83.36 55.62
CA LYS A 612 49.92 82.92 55.75
C LYS A 612 49.25 82.69 54.39
N MET A 613 49.45 83.58 53.43
CA MET A 613 49.01 83.40 52.05
C MET A 613 49.68 82.19 51.37
N GLN A 614 50.98 81.96 51.58
CA GLN A 614 51.67 80.77 51.07
C GLN A 614 51.05 79.48 51.61
N LEU A 615 50.76 79.41 52.93
CA LEU A 615 50.10 78.26 53.55
C LEU A 615 48.65 78.07 53.07
N GLU A 616 47.94 79.13 52.70
CA GLU A 616 46.62 79.04 52.08
C GLU A 616 46.68 78.62 50.60
N MET A 617 47.69 79.07 49.85
CA MET A 617 47.96 78.56 48.50
C MET A 617 48.30 77.08 48.51
N GLU A 618 49.21 76.62 49.36
CA GLU A 618 49.61 75.21 49.46
C GLU A 618 48.41 74.30 49.82
N LYS A 619 47.52 74.74 50.72
CA LYS A 619 46.25 74.06 51.01
C LYS A 619 45.30 74.05 49.79
N SER A 620 45.29 75.11 48.99
CA SER A 620 44.49 75.17 47.76
C SER A 620 45.06 74.25 46.67
N GLU A 621 46.37 74.14 46.53
CA GLU A 621 47.07 73.23 45.61
C GLU A 621 46.83 71.77 46.00
N GLN A 622 46.96 71.41 47.28
CA GLN A 622 46.61 70.08 47.78
C GLN A 622 45.13 69.73 47.51
N LYS A 623 44.23 70.71 47.63
CA LYS A 623 42.80 70.53 47.30
C LYS A 623 42.56 70.38 45.80
N ILE A 624 43.28 71.11 44.95
CA ILE A 624 43.24 70.95 43.49
C ILE A 624 43.71 69.55 43.11
N LEU A 625 44.86 69.11 43.64
CA LEU A 625 45.44 67.79 43.33
C LEU A 625 44.53 66.63 43.77
N LEU A 626 43.82 66.77 44.90
CA LEU A 626 42.76 65.84 45.30
C LEU A 626 41.55 65.85 44.35
N LEU A 627 41.11 67.02 43.89
CA LEU A 627 40.02 67.14 42.91
C LEU A 627 40.41 66.59 41.54
N GLU A 628 41.65 66.78 41.09
CA GLU A 628 42.20 66.17 39.88
C GLU A 628 42.23 64.65 39.99
N GLN A 629 42.61 64.10 41.16
CA GLN A 629 42.59 62.65 41.41
C GLN A 629 41.16 62.10 41.54
N GLU A 630 40.17 62.89 41.97
CA GLU A 630 38.77 62.49 41.92
C GLU A 630 38.24 62.54 40.48
N ILE A 631 38.52 63.61 39.72
CA ILE A 631 38.17 63.73 38.30
C ILE A 631 38.74 62.56 37.50
N ALA A 632 40.01 62.18 37.71
CA ALA A 632 40.61 61.02 37.05
C ALA A 632 39.81 59.72 37.29
N ARG A 633 39.48 59.41 38.56
CA ARG A 633 38.63 58.24 38.90
C ARG A 633 37.22 58.34 38.32
N LYS A 634 36.65 59.55 38.20
CA LYS A 634 35.34 59.74 37.56
C LYS A 634 35.43 59.50 36.05
N THR A 635 36.51 59.91 35.39
CA THR A 635 36.76 59.61 33.97
C THR A 635 36.92 58.10 33.76
N GLU A 636 37.76 57.42 34.54
CA GLU A 636 37.90 55.95 34.49
C GLU A 636 36.55 55.22 34.72
N SER A 637 35.72 55.76 35.61
CA SER A 637 34.36 55.27 35.86
C SER A 637 33.35 55.60 34.75
N VAL A 638 33.62 56.59 33.90
CA VAL A 638 32.81 56.92 32.71
C VAL A 638 33.26 56.05 31.53
N ASP A 639 34.57 55.93 31.29
CA ASP A 639 35.14 55.10 30.22
C ASP A 639 34.71 53.63 30.36
N SER A 640 34.73 53.10 31.58
CA SER A 640 34.25 51.73 31.88
C SER A 640 32.73 51.57 31.72
N LEU A 641 31.93 52.61 32.01
CA LEU A 641 30.50 52.62 31.72
C LEU A 641 30.21 52.73 30.21
N GLU A 642 31.00 53.49 29.45
CA GLU A 642 30.86 53.59 27.99
C GLU A 642 31.20 52.25 27.31
N ILE A 643 32.27 51.59 27.74
CA ILE A 643 32.61 50.22 27.29
C ILE A 643 31.46 49.24 27.63
N SER A 644 30.93 49.29 28.85
CA SER A 644 29.80 48.43 29.26
C SER A 644 28.52 48.73 28.48
N PHE A 645 28.24 49.99 28.15
CA PHE A 645 27.08 50.39 27.35
C PHE A 645 27.22 49.93 25.90
N LYS A 646 28.45 49.98 25.35
CA LYS A 646 28.75 49.50 24.00
C LYS A 646 28.61 47.97 23.88
N ASP A 647 29.15 47.22 24.82
CA ASP A 647 28.96 45.76 24.94
C ASP A 647 27.45 45.40 25.03
N GLU A 648 26.68 46.12 25.84
CA GLU A 648 25.22 45.94 25.93
C GLU A 648 24.49 46.32 24.62
N CYS A 649 24.95 47.33 23.89
CA CYS A 649 24.45 47.65 22.55
C CYS A 649 24.77 46.53 21.52
N GLU A 650 25.96 45.94 21.57
CA GLU A 650 26.36 44.84 20.68
C GLU A 650 25.57 43.57 20.99
N LYS A 651 25.40 43.20 22.26
CA LYS A 651 24.48 42.13 22.70
C LYS A 651 23.05 42.36 22.25
N ARG A 652 22.54 43.59 22.37
CA ARG A 652 21.18 43.95 21.93
C ARG A 652 21.00 43.85 20.41
N LEU A 653 22.02 44.23 19.65
CA LEU A 653 22.04 44.09 18.18
C LEU A 653 22.09 42.60 17.77
N GLN A 654 22.87 41.79 18.47
CA GLN A 654 22.91 40.34 18.28
C GLN A 654 21.55 39.70 18.59
N ALA A 655 20.94 40.04 19.73
CA ALA A 655 19.61 39.56 20.11
C ALA A 655 18.53 39.97 19.10
N GLN A 656 18.56 41.21 18.59
CA GLN A 656 17.67 41.67 17.53
C GLN A 656 17.87 40.89 16.22
N THR A 657 19.12 40.58 15.86
CA THR A 657 19.45 39.77 14.68
C THR A 657 18.92 38.34 14.81
N SER A 658 19.08 37.72 15.99
CA SER A 658 18.50 36.41 16.31
C SER A 658 16.98 36.42 16.28
N LEU A 659 16.34 37.51 16.75
CA LEU A 659 14.88 37.64 16.74
C LEU A 659 14.32 37.77 15.31
N VAL A 660 14.95 38.56 14.44
CA VAL A 660 14.59 38.64 13.01
C VAL A 660 14.81 37.30 12.29
N SER A 661 15.85 36.55 12.66
CA SER A 661 16.07 35.19 12.16
C SER A 661 14.94 34.23 12.58
N LEU A 662 14.55 34.28 13.86
CA LEU A 662 13.44 33.47 14.41
C LEU A 662 12.09 33.85 13.78
N GLU A 663 11.83 35.14 13.55
CA GLU A 663 10.64 35.64 12.88
C GLU A 663 10.57 35.14 11.42
N LYS A 664 11.70 35.13 10.69
CA LYS A 664 11.78 34.51 9.36
C LYS A 664 11.51 33.01 9.39
N MET A 665 12.07 32.28 10.36
CA MET A 665 11.81 30.84 10.54
C MET A 665 10.34 30.55 10.87
N TYR A 666 9.71 31.39 11.70
CA TYR A 666 8.28 31.31 12.02
C TYR A 666 7.40 31.55 10.79
N CYS A 667 7.70 32.59 9.99
CA CYS A 667 7.02 32.83 8.72
C CYS A 667 7.14 31.65 7.75
N GLN A 668 8.34 31.07 7.61
CA GLN A 668 8.54 29.90 6.75
C GLN A 668 7.72 28.69 7.22
N SER A 669 7.75 28.39 8.52
CA SER A 669 6.94 27.32 9.12
C SER A 669 5.43 27.57 8.93
N GLN A 670 4.99 28.83 8.98
CA GLN A 670 3.58 29.17 8.72
C GLN A 670 3.20 29.03 7.22
N GLU A 671 4.15 29.17 6.29
CA GLU A 671 3.94 28.80 4.88
C GLU A 671 3.91 27.27 4.70
N ASP A 672 4.76 26.53 5.40
CA ASP A 672 4.77 25.06 5.36
C ASP A 672 3.45 24.48 5.87
N VAL A 673 2.92 25.00 6.98
CA VAL A 673 1.59 24.64 7.48
C VAL A 673 0.50 24.93 6.45
N ARG A 674 0.54 26.07 5.74
CA ARG A 674 -0.43 26.36 4.65
C ARG A 674 -0.29 25.40 3.47
N ARG A 675 0.94 25.02 3.08
CA ARG A 675 1.17 24.03 2.01
C ARG A 675 0.62 22.65 2.39
N LEU A 676 0.86 22.22 3.63
CA LEU A 676 0.31 20.97 4.16
C LEU A 676 -1.21 21.00 4.28
N GLN A 677 -1.81 22.11 4.69
CA GLN A 677 -3.27 22.29 4.74
C GLN A 677 -3.91 22.06 3.37
N ILE A 678 -3.35 22.65 2.31
CA ILE A 678 -3.86 22.53 0.92
C ILE A 678 -3.69 21.09 0.39
N GLU A 679 -2.58 20.41 0.70
CA GLU A 679 -2.43 19.01 0.29
C GLU A 679 -3.37 18.08 1.09
N ILE A 680 -3.65 18.36 2.37
CA ILE A 680 -4.64 17.62 3.16
C ILE A 680 -6.04 17.76 2.55
N GLU A 681 -6.47 18.98 2.19
CA GLU A 681 -7.76 19.22 1.50
C GLU A 681 -7.83 18.44 0.18
N LYS A 682 -6.78 18.52 -0.65
CA LYS A 682 -6.65 17.79 -1.92
C LYS A 682 -6.61 16.27 -1.79
N GLN A 683 -6.15 15.72 -0.67
CA GLN A 683 -6.21 14.28 -0.40
C GLN A 683 -7.58 13.86 0.17
N ASN A 684 -8.26 14.76 0.90
CA ASN A 684 -9.63 14.56 1.35
C ASN A 684 -10.62 14.57 0.18
N ASP A 685 -10.42 15.42 -0.83
CA ASP A 685 -11.24 15.42 -2.05
C ASP A 685 -11.12 14.08 -2.81
N LYS A 686 -9.90 13.56 -2.98
CA LYS A 686 -9.69 12.21 -3.56
C LYS A 686 -10.32 11.10 -2.72
N LEU A 687 -10.36 11.25 -1.39
CA LEU A 687 -11.01 10.28 -0.51
C LEU A 687 -12.53 10.28 -0.74
N ASN A 688 -13.14 11.46 -0.91
CA ASN A 688 -14.54 11.59 -1.30
C ASN A 688 -14.80 10.99 -2.70
N GLU A 689 -13.91 11.20 -3.67
CA GLU A 689 -14.00 10.56 -5.00
C GLU A 689 -13.95 9.03 -4.91
N LEU A 690 -13.05 8.47 -4.09
CA LEU A 690 -12.94 7.03 -3.85
C LEU A 690 -14.16 6.46 -3.09
N GLU A 691 -14.75 7.21 -2.15
CA GLU A 691 -15.97 6.81 -1.46
C GLU A 691 -17.18 6.80 -2.41
N ASN A 692 -17.29 7.81 -3.29
CA ASN A 692 -18.30 7.85 -4.35
C ASN A 692 -18.16 6.66 -5.31
N LEU A 693 -16.96 6.39 -5.82
CA LEU A 693 -16.68 5.23 -6.69
C LEU A 693 -16.94 3.89 -5.99
N SER A 694 -16.65 3.79 -4.68
CA SER A 694 -17.02 2.63 -3.86
C SER A 694 -18.53 2.46 -3.75
N SER A 695 -19.29 3.55 -3.63
CA SER A 695 -20.76 3.50 -3.63
C SER A 695 -21.33 3.06 -4.99
N GLU A 696 -20.77 3.53 -6.11
CA GLU A 696 -21.15 3.12 -7.46
C GLU A 696 -20.83 1.64 -7.72
N LEU A 697 -19.66 1.18 -7.27
CA LEU A 697 -19.27 -0.23 -7.34
C LEU A 697 -20.21 -1.12 -6.51
N ASN A 698 -20.57 -0.71 -5.29
CA ASN A 698 -21.53 -1.44 -4.47
C ASN A 698 -22.93 -1.48 -5.10
N ASN A 699 -23.40 -0.38 -5.69
CA ASN A 699 -24.66 -0.34 -6.44
C ASN A 699 -24.62 -1.27 -7.68
N THR A 700 -23.49 -1.31 -8.38
CA THR A 700 -23.27 -2.21 -9.53
C THR A 700 -23.26 -3.69 -9.10
N ILE A 701 -22.59 -4.01 -7.99
CA ILE A 701 -22.57 -5.35 -7.39
C ILE A 701 -23.98 -5.75 -6.93
N LEU A 702 -24.78 -4.82 -6.39
CA LEU A 702 -26.18 -5.08 -6.04
C LEU A 702 -27.01 -5.43 -7.28
N LEU A 703 -26.90 -4.63 -8.35
CA LEU A 703 -27.62 -4.84 -9.61
C LEU A 703 -27.28 -6.21 -10.22
N VAL A 704 -25.99 -6.51 -10.40
CA VAL A 704 -25.51 -7.80 -10.93
C VAL A 704 -25.97 -8.97 -10.06
N ASN A 705 -26.07 -8.81 -8.73
CA ASN A 705 -26.63 -9.85 -7.88
C ASN A 705 -28.13 -10.04 -8.11
N THR A 706 -28.92 -8.97 -8.28
CA THR A 706 -30.35 -9.08 -8.59
C THR A 706 -30.61 -9.69 -9.97
N GLU A 707 -29.78 -9.40 -10.98
CA GLU A 707 -29.84 -10.05 -12.29
C GLU A 707 -29.46 -11.53 -12.22
N LYS A 708 -28.41 -11.87 -11.45
CA LYS A 708 -28.00 -13.26 -11.17
C LYS A 708 -29.11 -14.05 -10.46
N ASP A 709 -29.79 -13.45 -9.48
CA ASP A 709 -30.86 -14.12 -8.74
C ASP A 709 -32.16 -14.24 -9.57
N ALA A 710 -32.46 -13.24 -10.42
CA ALA A 710 -33.56 -13.30 -11.38
C ALA A 710 -33.34 -14.40 -12.45
N THR A 711 -32.15 -14.43 -13.07
CA THR A 711 -31.80 -15.48 -14.04
C THR A 711 -31.70 -16.86 -13.41
N LEU A 712 -31.28 -16.97 -12.15
CA LEU A 712 -31.32 -18.24 -11.40
C LEU A 712 -32.77 -18.70 -11.15
N HIS A 713 -33.69 -17.79 -10.83
CA HIS A 713 -35.11 -18.14 -10.70
C HIS A 713 -35.75 -18.52 -12.04
N GLU A 714 -35.40 -17.84 -13.13
CA GLU A 714 -35.87 -18.17 -14.49
C GLU A 714 -35.36 -19.55 -14.94
N ASN A 715 -34.11 -19.89 -14.62
CA ASN A 715 -33.55 -21.23 -14.81
C ASN A 715 -34.21 -22.30 -13.93
N GLN A 716 -34.66 -21.97 -12.71
CA GLN A 716 -35.47 -22.88 -11.90
C GLN A 716 -36.84 -23.14 -12.54
N GLN A 717 -37.49 -22.12 -13.10
CA GLN A 717 -38.75 -22.29 -13.82
C GLN A 717 -38.59 -23.10 -15.12
N SER A 718 -37.52 -22.90 -15.88
CA SER A 718 -37.28 -23.67 -17.11
C SER A 718 -36.98 -25.15 -16.78
N LEU A 719 -36.21 -25.42 -15.74
CA LEU A 719 -35.92 -26.78 -15.28
C LEU A 719 -37.18 -27.49 -14.76
N ALA A 720 -38.08 -26.80 -14.06
CA ALA A 720 -39.39 -27.34 -13.69
C ALA A 720 -40.22 -27.73 -14.92
N ARG A 721 -40.33 -26.86 -15.92
CA ARG A 721 -41.04 -27.16 -17.19
C ARG A 721 -40.41 -28.33 -17.96
N ILE A 722 -39.09 -28.52 -17.87
CA ILE A 722 -38.42 -29.69 -18.47
C ILE A 722 -38.85 -30.97 -17.75
N LEU A 723 -38.91 -30.99 -16.42
CA LEU A 723 -39.37 -32.15 -15.65
C LEU A 723 -40.85 -32.48 -15.94
N ASP A 724 -41.71 -31.47 -16.10
CA ASP A 724 -43.10 -31.66 -16.52
C ASP A 724 -43.18 -32.29 -17.92
N LEU A 725 -42.42 -31.78 -18.89
CA LEU A 725 -42.34 -32.33 -20.26
C LEU A 725 -41.72 -33.73 -20.32
N GLU A 726 -40.73 -34.03 -19.48
CA GLU A 726 -40.18 -35.39 -19.34
C GLU A 726 -41.22 -36.36 -18.78
N SER A 727 -42.10 -35.90 -17.88
CA SER A 727 -43.24 -36.67 -17.38
C SER A 727 -44.28 -36.93 -18.48
N GLU A 728 -44.65 -35.91 -19.26
CA GLU A 728 -45.55 -36.05 -20.41
C GLU A 728 -44.99 -37.01 -21.48
N LEU A 729 -43.69 -36.92 -21.79
CA LEU A 729 -43.00 -37.86 -22.68
C LEU A 729 -43.00 -39.29 -22.15
N MET A 730 -42.89 -39.48 -20.83
CA MET A 730 -43.01 -40.79 -20.20
C MET A 730 -44.41 -41.39 -20.41
N VAL A 731 -45.46 -40.58 -20.18
CA VAL A 731 -46.86 -40.99 -20.41
C VAL A 731 -47.07 -41.36 -21.88
N LEU A 732 -46.73 -40.47 -22.81
CA LEU A 732 -46.86 -40.69 -24.26
C LEU A 732 -46.09 -41.93 -24.74
N LYS A 733 -44.92 -42.23 -24.14
CA LYS A 733 -44.19 -43.46 -24.43
C LYS A 733 -44.95 -44.71 -23.98
N THR A 734 -45.53 -44.71 -22.77
CA THR A 734 -46.34 -45.85 -22.31
C THR A 734 -47.63 -46.02 -23.13
N GLU A 735 -48.19 -44.94 -23.67
CA GLU A 735 -49.31 -44.99 -24.61
C GLU A 735 -48.87 -45.57 -25.97
N LEU A 736 -47.71 -45.18 -26.49
CA LEU A 736 -47.14 -45.74 -27.73
C LEU A 736 -46.88 -47.25 -27.59
N GLU A 737 -46.22 -47.69 -26.52
CA GLU A 737 -46.02 -49.12 -26.21
C GLU A 737 -47.36 -49.88 -26.07
N ASN A 738 -48.45 -49.19 -25.72
CA ASN A 738 -49.79 -49.75 -25.64
C ASN A 738 -50.51 -49.79 -27.01
N VAL A 739 -50.21 -48.86 -27.91
CA VAL A 739 -50.65 -48.90 -29.32
C VAL A 739 -49.90 -49.97 -30.09
N GLU A 740 -48.58 -50.08 -29.94
CA GLU A 740 -47.75 -51.14 -30.56
C GLU A 740 -48.24 -52.54 -30.17
N ARG A 741 -48.53 -52.78 -28.88
CA ARG A 741 -49.14 -54.04 -28.42
C ARG A 741 -50.53 -54.32 -29.03
N LYS A 742 -51.32 -53.29 -29.34
CA LYS A 742 -52.61 -53.46 -30.05
C LYS A 742 -52.41 -53.75 -31.54
N VAL A 743 -51.50 -53.03 -32.20
CA VAL A 743 -51.14 -53.26 -33.61
C VAL A 743 -50.67 -54.70 -33.78
N HIS A 744 -49.75 -55.18 -32.93
CA HIS A 744 -49.26 -56.55 -33.02
C HIS A 744 -50.34 -57.61 -32.83
N MET A 745 -51.35 -57.35 -31.98
CA MET A 745 -52.48 -58.26 -31.81
C MET A 745 -53.42 -58.26 -33.02
N ILE A 746 -53.63 -57.10 -33.66
CA ILE A 746 -54.37 -56.98 -34.93
C ILE A 746 -53.60 -57.67 -36.08
N GLU A 747 -52.27 -57.60 -36.11
CA GLU A 747 -51.44 -58.33 -37.07
C GLU A 747 -51.60 -59.85 -36.91
N GLN A 748 -51.62 -60.37 -35.68
CA GLN A 748 -51.89 -61.78 -35.41
C GLN A 748 -53.31 -62.20 -35.84
N GLU A 749 -54.33 -61.38 -35.56
CA GLU A 749 -55.70 -61.62 -36.04
C GLU A 749 -55.78 -61.60 -37.58
N LEU A 750 -55.05 -60.69 -38.25
CA LEU A 750 -54.97 -60.62 -39.71
C LEU A 750 -54.30 -61.86 -40.31
N ILE A 751 -53.23 -62.35 -39.70
CA ILE A 751 -52.55 -63.60 -40.11
C ILE A 751 -53.52 -64.77 -39.98
N TYR A 752 -54.17 -64.93 -38.82
CA TYR A 752 -55.15 -66.00 -38.60
C TYR A 752 -56.33 -65.93 -39.58
N LYS A 753 -56.87 -64.72 -39.83
CA LYS A 753 -57.97 -64.52 -40.80
C LYS A 753 -57.53 -64.75 -42.25
N LYS A 754 -56.24 -64.54 -42.56
CA LYS A 754 -55.68 -64.92 -43.86
C LYS A 754 -55.55 -66.43 -43.98
N GLU A 755 -55.05 -67.13 -42.96
CA GLU A 755 -55.00 -68.61 -42.95
C GLU A 755 -56.40 -69.21 -43.08
N GLU A 756 -57.42 -68.65 -42.41
CA GLU A 756 -58.82 -69.06 -42.56
C GLU A 756 -59.33 -68.84 -44.00
N ALA A 757 -59.01 -67.69 -44.62
CA ALA A 757 -59.38 -67.39 -46.00
C ALA A 757 -58.67 -68.31 -47.02
N ASP A 758 -57.37 -68.57 -46.84
CA ASP A 758 -56.58 -69.47 -47.70
C ASP A 758 -57.12 -70.91 -47.61
N ASN A 759 -57.48 -71.39 -46.41
CA ASN A 759 -58.15 -72.68 -46.22
C ASN A 759 -59.54 -72.75 -46.89
N LEU A 760 -60.35 -71.68 -46.77
CA LEU A 760 -61.64 -71.59 -47.46
C LEU A 760 -61.48 -71.56 -48.98
N GLN A 761 -60.45 -70.92 -49.50
CA GLN A 761 -60.15 -70.90 -50.93
C GLN A 761 -59.71 -72.28 -51.45
N ILE A 762 -58.92 -73.04 -50.68
CA ILE A 762 -58.61 -74.45 -50.99
C ILE A 762 -59.89 -75.29 -51.01
N SER A 763 -60.75 -75.19 -49.99
CA SER A 763 -62.01 -75.93 -49.95
C SER A 763 -62.98 -75.55 -51.07
N LEU A 764 -62.96 -74.30 -51.54
CA LEU A 764 -63.73 -73.85 -52.70
C LEU A 764 -63.15 -74.42 -54.01
N GLN A 765 -61.82 -74.48 -54.14
CA GLN A 765 -61.15 -75.07 -55.30
C GLN A 765 -61.50 -76.57 -55.41
N ASP A 766 -61.44 -77.32 -54.32
CA ASP A 766 -61.85 -78.74 -54.27
C ASP A 766 -63.32 -78.93 -54.67
N GLU A 767 -64.22 -78.04 -54.23
CA GLU A 767 -65.65 -78.12 -54.58
C GLU A 767 -65.92 -77.71 -56.04
N THR A 768 -65.14 -76.79 -56.61
CA THR A 768 -65.19 -76.52 -58.07
C THR A 768 -64.64 -77.69 -58.88
N GLN A 769 -63.60 -78.39 -58.42
CA GLN A 769 -63.12 -79.61 -59.08
C GLN A 769 -64.18 -80.71 -59.04
N LYS A 770 -64.79 -80.98 -57.88
CA LYS A 770 -65.93 -81.92 -57.75
C LYS A 770 -67.10 -81.58 -58.69
N ARG A 771 -67.36 -80.29 -58.93
CA ARG A 771 -68.37 -79.85 -59.91
C ARG A 771 -67.95 -80.17 -61.35
N VAL A 772 -66.70 -79.94 -61.73
CA VAL A 772 -66.16 -80.32 -63.06
C VAL A 772 -66.19 -81.85 -63.25
N ASP A 773 -65.85 -82.62 -62.23
CA ASP A 773 -65.91 -84.09 -62.24
C ASP A 773 -67.38 -84.58 -62.37
N GLY A 774 -68.32 -83.88 -61.72
CA GLY A 774 -69.76 -84.12 -61.85
C GLY A 774 -70.31 -83.75 -63.22
N GLU A 775 -69.91 -82.61 -63.79
CA GLU A 775 -70.33 -82.15 -65.12
C GLU A 775 -69.78 -83.04 -66.24
N THR A 776 -68.53 -83.49 -66.14
CA THR A 776 -67.94 -84.46 -67.08
C THR A 776 -68.62 -85.83 -66.96
N SER A 777 -68.93 -86.30 -65.75
CA SER A 777 -69.72 -87.51 -65.53
C SER A 777 -71.13 -87.41 -66.14
N LEU A 778 -71.78 -86.25 -65.99
CA LEU A 778 -73.10 -85.97 -66.55
C LEU A 778 -73.07 -85.87 -68.08
N LEU A 779 -71.99 -85.32 -68.67
CA LEU A 779 -71.77 -85.32 -70.10
C LEU A 779 -71.56 -86.75 -70.64
N MET A 780 -70.82 -87.60 -69.92
CA MET A 780 -70.64 -89.01 -70.28
C MET A 780 -71.96 -89.79 -70.23
N MET A 781 -72.76 -89.60 -69.16
CA MET A 781 -74.14 -90.12 -69.08
C MET A 781 -75.01 -89.65 -70.25
N LYS A 782 -74.92 -88.37 -70.65
CA LYS A 782 -75.69 -87.81 -71.77
C LYS A 782 -75.27 -88.41 -73.11
N ASN A 783 -73.98 -88.69 -73.30
CA ASN A 783 -73.48 -89.38 -74.50
C ASN A 783 -73.99 -90.83 -74.56
N LEU A 784 -73.86 -91.60 -73.47
CA LEU A 784 -74.40 -92.96 -73.36
C LEU A 784 -75.92 -93.01 -73.57
N HIS A 785 -76.67 -92.02 -73.09
CA HIS A 785 -78.11 -91.91 -73.36
C HIS A 785 -78.41 -91.63 -74.84
N SER A 786 -77.62 -90.79 -75.52
CA SER A 786 -77.74 -90.54 -76.96
C SER A 786 -77.44 -91.81 -77.79
N GLU A 787 -76.40 -92.55 -77.38
CA GLU A 787 -75.98 -93.81 -77.99
C GLU A 787 -77.07 -94.89 -77.83
N SER A 788 -77.59 -95.08 -76.63
CA SER A 788 -78.74 -95.95 -76.35
C SER A 788 -80.01 -95.51 -77.12
N GLN A 789 -80.27 -94.20 -77.26
CA GLN A 789 -81.40 -93.71 -78.06
C GLN A 789 -81.22 -93.99 -79.57
N ASN A 790 -79.98 -94.03 -80.07
CA ASN A 790 -79.68 -94.44 -81.44
C ASN A 790 -79.83 -95.94 -81.64
N GLU A 791 -79.42 -96.76 -80.66
CA GLU A 791 -79.65 -98.20 -80.65
C GLU A 791 -81.14 -98.54 -80.63
N VAL A 792 -81.93 -97.86 -79.79
CA VAL A 792 -83.41 -97.97 -79.77
C VAL A 792 -84.03 -97.53 -81.11
N ARG A 793 -83.50 -96.51 -81.78
CA ARG A 793 -83.92 -96.15 -83.16
C ARG A 793 -83.59 -97.25 -84.17
N GLY A 794 -82.45 -97.91 -84.05
CA GLY A 794 -82.08 -99.08 -84.87
C GLY A 794 -83.06 -100.24 -84.68
N LEU A 795 -83.30 -100.63 -83.42
CA LEU A 795 -84.25 -101.69 -83.06
C LEU A 795 -85.68 -101.39 -83.51
N ALA A 796 -86.10 -100.11 -83.47
CA ALA A 796 -87.41 -99.70 -84.00
C ALA A 796 -87.54 -99.91 -85.52
N LEU A 797 -86.48 -99.62 -86.29
CA LEU A 797 -86.44 -99.88 -87.74
C LEU A 797 -86.40 -101.38 -88.06
N GLU A 798 -85.71 -102.19 -87.24
CA GLU A 798 -85.76 -103.65 -87.39
C GLU A 798 -87.14 -104.23 -87.06
N LEU A 799 -87.82 -103.72 -86.02
CA LEU A 799 -89.21 -104.07 -85.71
C LEU A 799 -90.17 -103.67 -86.82
N GLU A 800 -90.01 -102.48 -87.43
CA GLU A 800 -90.83 -102.06 -88.56
C GLU A 800 -90.63 -102.95 -89.79
N LYS A 801 -89.38 -103.34 -90.08
CA LYS A 801 -89.04 -104.31 -91.13
C LYS A 801 -89.62 -105.70 -90.86
N LEU A 802 -89.53 -106.20 -89.62
CA LEU A 802 -90.17 -107.46 -89.19
C LEU A 802 -91.70 -107.40 -89.31
N ASN A 803 -92.31 -106.28 -88.97
CA ASN A 803 -93.77 -106.05 -89.10
C ASN A 803 -94.20 -105.85 -90.57
N GLY A 804 -93.29 -105.44 -91.47
CA GLY A 804 -93.48 -105.52 -92.92
C GLY A 804 -93.52 -106.97 -93.41
N ASN A 805 -92.52 -107.77 -93.01
CA ASN A 805 -92.45 -109.20 -93.33
C ASN A 805 -93.66 -109.98 -92.77
N LEU A 806 -94.11 -109.67 -91.55
CA LEU A 806 -95.27 -110.31 -90.93
C LEU A 806 -96.54 -110.08 -91.76
N ARG A 807 -96.81 -108.83 -92.17
CA ARG A 807 -97.95 -108.51 -93.03
C ARG A 807 -97.89 -109.19 -94.41
N GLN A 808 -96.69 -109.45 -94.93
CA GLN A 808 -96.55 -110.26 -96.15
C GLN A 808 -96.95 -111.73 -95.92
N VAL A 809 -96.61 -112.30 -94.76
CA VAL A 809 -97.02 -113.66 -94.35
C VAL A 809 -98.53 -113.73 -94.06
N GLU A 810 -99.11 -112.70 -93.43
CA GLU A 810 -100.55 -112.60 -93.18
C GLU A 810 -101.36 -112.53 -94.48
N ASN A 811 -100.93 -111.72 -95.46
CA ASN A 811 -101.55 -111.72 -96.80
C ASN A 811 -101.46 -113.11 -97.46
N SER A 812 -100.29 -113.74 -97.42
CA SER A 812 -100.09 -115.09 -97.96
C SER A 812 -100.97 -116.15 -97.25
N LYS A 813 -101.26 -115.97 -95.96
CA LYS A 813 -102.19 -116.80 -95.19
C LYS A 813 -103.64 -116.58 -95.65
N VAL A 814 -104.06 -115.34 -95.86
CA VAL A 814 -105.41 -115.01 -96.35
C VAL A 814 -105.65 -115.61 -97.74
N ASP A 815 -104.66 -115.56 -98.64
CA ASP A 815 -104.75 -116.22 -99.95
C ASP A 815 -104.94 -117.74 -99.83
N LEU A 816 -104.24 -118.38 -98.89
CA LEU A 816 -104.42 -119.81 -98.59
C LEU A 816 -105.79 -120.12 -97.97
N GLU A 817 -106.31 -119.27 -97.09
CA GLU A 817 -107.65 -119.43 -96.48
C GLU A 817 -108.78 -119.26 -97.52
N ASN A 818 -108.60 -118.36 -98.50
CA ASN A 818 -109.48 -118.23 -99.67
C ASN A 818 -109.45 -119.48 -100.57
N ILE A 819 -108.28 -120.13 -100.71
CA ILE A 819 -108.14 -121.39 -101.46
C ILE A 819 -108.80 -122.55 -100.70
N VAL A 820 -108.64 -122.64 -99.38
CA VAL A 820 -109.24 -123.71 -98.55
C VAL A 820 -110.76 -123.61 -98.48
N THR A 821 -111.31 -122.40 -98.31
CA THR A 821 -112.77 -122.18 -98.31
C THR A 821 -113.39 -122.60 -99.64
N LYS A 822 -112.80 -122.21 -100.78
CA LYS A 822 -113.28 -122.63 -102.12
C LYS A 822 -113.35 -124.15 -102.28
N HIS A 823 -112.31 -124.89 -101.89
CA HIS A 823 -112.34 -126.36 -101.96
C HIS A 823 -113.34 -126.99 -100.98
N THR A 824 -113.63 -126.33 -99.86
CA THR A 824 -114.64 -126.78 -98.88
C THR A 824 -116.05 -126.67 -99.47
N GLU A 825 -116.33 -125.59 -100.20
CA GLU A 825 -117.60 -125.38 -100.92
C GLU A 825 -117.80 -126.45 -102.02
N GLU A 826 -116.76 -126.72 -102.80
CA GLU A 826 -116.78 -127.77 -103.84
C GLU A 826 -117.04 -129.17 -103.24
N ILE A 827 -116.52 -129.45 -102.05
CA ILE A 827 -116.79 -130.70 -101.30
C ILE A 827 -118.24 -130.74 -100.77
N HIS A 828 -118.85 -129.61 -100.41
CA HIS A 828 -120.24 -129.56 -99.96
C HIS A 828 -121.20 -129.94 -101.10
N ILE A 829 -121.04 -129.30 -102.25
CA ILE A 829 -121.88 -129.52 -103.45
C ILE A 829 -121.84 -130.99 -103.89
N LEU A 830 -120.66 -131.62 -103.86
CA LEU A 830 -120.51 -133.05 -104.18
C LEU A 830 -121.18 -133.99 -103.16
N ARG A 831 -121.28 -133.59 -101.88
CA ARG A 831 -121.99 -134.36 -100.85
C ARG A 831 -123.50 -134.30 -101.01
N GLU A 832 -124.06 -133.13 -101.32
CA GLU A 832 -125.51 -132.99 -101.57
C GLU A 832 -125.96 -133.80 -102.79
N GLN A 833 -125.16 -133.80 -103.87
CA GLN A 833 -125.42 -134.63 -105.04
C GLN A 833 -125.44 -136.15 -104.70
N ASN A 834 -124.54 -136.60 -103.82
CA ASN A 834 -124.55 -138.00 -103.35
C ASN A 834 -125.74 -138.33 -102.44
N LEU A 835 -126.17 -137.44 -101.53
CA LEU A 835 -127.38 -137.69 -100.74
C LEU A 835 -128.63 -137.75 -101.63
N SER A 836 -128.71 -136.89 -102.66
CA SER A 836 -129.83 -136.88 -103.59
C SER A 836 -129.95 -138.19 -104.40
N THR A 837 -128.83 -138.77 -104.82
CA THR A 837 -128.84 -140.05 -105.54
C THR A 837 -129.11 -141.24 -104.61
N GLU A 838 -128.62 -141.22 -103.37
CA GLU A 838 -128.90 -142.27 -102.38
C GLU A 838 -130.39 -142.34 -101.99
N LEU A 839 -131.06 -141.18 -101.87
CA LEU A 839 -132.51 -141.10 -101.64
C LEU A 839 -133.29 -141.71 -102.81
N MET A 840 -132.98 -141.30 -104.05
CA MET A 840 -133.68 -141.78 -105.25
C MET A 840 -133.53 -143.30 -105.46
N ILE A 841 -132.41 -143.90 -105.03
CA ILE A 841 -132.19 -145.35 -105.07
C ILE A 841 -132.99 -146.08 -103.99
N LYS A 842 -133.28 -145.46 -102.84
CA LYS A 842 -134.17 -146.04 -101.80
C LYS A 842 -135.62 -146.09 -102.26
N ASP A 843 -136.12 -145.04 -102.92
CA ASP A 843 -137.48 -145.02 -103.45
C ASP A 843 -137.70 -146.11 -104.52
N LEU A 844 -136.73 -146.30 -105.41
CA LEU A 844 -136.74 -147.40 -106.40
C LEU A 844 -136.72 -148.81 -105.76
N HIS A 845 -136.15 -148.97 -104.56
CA HIS A 845 -136.23 -150.24 -103.82
C HIS A 845 -137.63 -150.48 -103.21
N LEU A 846 -138.38 -149.42 -102.89
CA LEU A 846 -139.78 -149.57 -102.44
C LEU A 846 -140.68 -149.99 -103.60
N GLU A 847 -140.51 -149.41 -104.80
CA GLU A 847 -141.22 -149.88 -106.00
C GLU A 847 -140.89 -151.33 -106.36
N LEU A 848 -139.61 -151.72 -106.21
CA LEU A 848 -139.12 -153.08 -106.42
C LEU A 848 -139.82 -154.11 -105.52
N ASP A 849 -140.23 -153.73 -104.30
CA ASP A 849 -140.92 -154.61 -103.36
C ASP A 849 -142.45 -154.60 -103.51
N VAL A 850 -143.06 -153.49 -103.94
CA VAL A 850 -144.51 -153.45 -104.28
C VAL A 850 -144.82 -154.37 -105.47
N LEU A 851 -143.97 -154.37 -106.51
CA LEU A 851 -144.15 -155.28 -107.66
C LEU A 851 -143.93 -156.76 -107.28
N LYS A 852 -143.13 -157.05 -106.24
CA LYS A 852 -142.97 -158.41 -105.68
C LYS A 852 -144.17 -158.90 -104.84
N ASP A 853 -145.13 -158.03 -104.47
CA ASP A 853 -146.42 -158.45 -103.90
C ASP A 853 -147.44 -158.77 -105.01
N LEU A 854 -147.39 -158.02 -106.12
CA LEU A 854 -148.26 -158.23 -107.29
C LEU A 854 -148.03 -159.60 -107.97
N ASN A 855 -146.78 -160.07 -107.94
CA ASN A 855 -146.35 -161.45 -108.13
C ASN A 855 -147.34 -162.51 -107.58
N VAL A 856 -147.87 -162.31 -106.37
CA VAL A 856 -148.60 -163.36 -105.62
C VAL A 856 -150.09 -163.42 -105.99
N LYS A 857 -150.67 -162.36 -106.57
CA LYS A 857 -152.12 -162.25 -106.82
C LYS A 857 -152.54 -162.73 -108.22
N LEU A 858 -151.73 -162.47 -109.25
CA LEU A 858 -152.01 -162.98 -110.61
C LEU A 858 -151.76 -164.49 -110.76
N GLN A 859 -151.05 -165.08 -109.78
CA GLN A 859 -150.76 -166.52 -109.67
C GLN A 859 -151.99 -167.38 -109.26
N ALA A 860 -153.19 -166.79 -109.11
CA ALA A 860 -154.33 -167.43 -108.44
C ALA A 860 -155.67 -167.45 -109.20
N GLU A 861 -155.83 -166.80 -110.36
CA GLU A 861 -157.17 -166.43 -110.87
C GLU A 861 -157.56 -166.96 -112.27
N MET A 862 -156.75 -167.81 -112.93
CA MET A 862 -157.09 -168.40 -114.24
C MET A 862 -156.89 -169.92 -114.41
N ASP A 863 -156.74 -170.67 -113.31
CA ASP A 863 -156.85 -172.14 -113.31
C ASP A 863 -158.33 -172.59 -113.47
N LEU A 864 -158.88 -172.40 -114.67
CA LEU A 864 -160.23 -172.88 -115.03
C LEU A 864 -160.42 -173.14 -116.54
N HIS A 865 -159.32 -173.25 -117.30
CA HIS A 865 -159.39 -173.49 -118.76
C HIS A 865 -158.51 -174.65 -119.28
N LYS A 866 -158.23 -175.66 -118.44
CA LYS A 866 -157.94 -177.05 -118.86
C LYS A 866 -158.11 -178.05 -117.72
#